data_AF-A0A9E2PT41-F1
#
_entry.id   AF-A0A9E2PT41-F1
#
_cell.length_a   1.000
_cell.length_b   1.000
_cell.length_c   1.000
_cell.angle_alpha   90.00
_cell.angle_beta   90.00
_cell.angle_gamma   90.00
#
_symmetry.space_group_name_H-M   'P 1'
#
loop_
_entity.id
_entity.type
_entity.pdbx_description
1 polymer ?
#
loop_
_entity_poly.entity_id
_entity_poly.type
_entity_poly.pdbx_seq_one_letter_code
_entity_poly.pdbx_strand_id
1 'polypeptide(L)'
;MGRIQWTRASQFNWVFDNMGGTPLQEAVAGNWHQAVAAVDEAGGVAITVPNPGGGQVCWVRGVWPANTTFPWEGFWAEPMGGDLTNYYPGGSFANEADLTTITLGTALPVGAVVQLYYMYYTGEQAEKYEPLNNYPCIRRACRARDDYTYDFAVDRMLDLMVLLHLAGRERGRDYGPLIRFLWDAFVKREESRTSPLMHDDFERQQWDRGAHLLYRGATGGETAFQAFQNELAAGMSGRALHVKAALPTGGDAAWFGYGLDWSLGADPFKTMDRLTFTLQGVGSTSRLHNLTKIGSGSATLLLLGDYVKQEKRRFVVEMETTGEVGAATFRWSKDGGLTWEAAGLTSGDRQHPLTLEDDLAVAWEGGSGTDLVAGDFWMFWGGEPIIHPRRLLVTLNDSSHEDSDPWGSEHTYVHAIPDRFTEATAFDLPLGQFWRRDNLIDDGDRVQAMWGSWYSASQAGDSDITIGTREETEILLGETFYTQRHITWDLSPYATAFGVWAGIDTARCNSAGHVNVNFLIKPVVAGAGSLSLRVKVKDAQGSYFYRDETVQVNAWQRLSVTLGEMTLESGAYPLTHPLQVVDVGCPTSPPSNGAFYLTDLKFDEHQTFAAADRLRVVEFKMEQQGLTEHEWWLDEVALNLTAADPYPYAPRLAISLTPYGQNPWRGPTPVHYAQPLAPYLVGAMDLSQTYLELHRDAQE
;
A
#
# COMPACT_ATOMS: atom_id res chain seq x y z
N MET A 1 6.28 -22.15 -29.59
CA MET A 1 6.69 -20.74 -29.77
C MET A 1 8.20 -20.68 -29.71
N GLY A 2 8.87 -20.18 -30.76
CA GLY A 2 10.31 -19.91 -30.70
C GLY A 2 10.57 -18.81 -29.66
N ARG A 3 11.59 -19.00 -28.81
CA ARG A 3 11.96 -17.99 -27.80
C ARG A 3 12.46 -16.74 -28.53
N ILE A 4 11.63 -15.70 -28.62
CA ILE A 4 12.08 -14.34 -28.94
C ILE A 4 13.05 -13.97 -27.83
N GLN A 5 14.32 -13.74 -28.17
CA GLN A 5 15.33 -13.40 -27.18
C GLN A 5 15.42 -11.88 -27.08
N TRP A 6 15.87 -11.17 -28.13
CA TRP A 6 16.04 -9.70 -28.09
C TRP A 6 15.96 -9.09 -29.49
N THR A 7 14.92 -8.31 -29.79
CA THR A 7 14.67 -7.77 -31.15
C THR A 7 14.57 -6.25 -31.14
N ARG A 8 15.13 -5.59 -32.16
CA ARG A 8 15.05 -4.12 -32.38
C ARG A 8 13.62 -3.56 -32.53
N ALA A 9 12.61 -4.43 -32.60
CA ALA A 9 11.20 -4.05 -32.72
C ALA A 9 10.46 -3.95 -31.39
N SER A 10 11.07 -4.34 -30.26
CA SER A 10 10.35 -4.28 -28.98
C SER A 10 10.08 -2.82 -28.59
N GLN A 11 8.80 -2.48 -28.43
CA GLN A 11 8.36 -1.26 -27.78
C GLN A 11 8.96 -1.22 -26.36
N PHE A 12 9.75 -0.18 -26.08
CA PHE A 12 10.19 0.32 -24.78
C PHE A 12 10.45 -0.72 -23.67
N ASN A 13 11.58 -1.43 -23.73
CA ASN A 13 12.14 -2.14 -22.58
C ASN A 13 13.64 -1.85 -22.49
N TRP A 14 14.08 -1.20 -21.41
CA TRP A 14 15.49 -0.91 -21.13
C TRP A 14 16.17 -2.18 -20.59
N VAL A 15 17.04 -2.80 -21.39
CA VAL A 15 17.77 -4.02 -20.98
C VAL A 15 19.23 -3.94 -21.40
N PHE A 16 20.13 -4.33 -20.50
CA PHE A 16 21.57 -4.50 -20.73
C PHE A 16 21.94 -5.98 -20.72
N ASP A 17 22.89 -6.38 -21.58
CA ASP A 17 23.47 -7.72 -21.48
C ASP A 17 24.53 -7.76 -20.38
N ASN A 18 24.13 -7.97 -19.12
CA ASN A 18 25.06 -7.98 -17.99
C ASN A 18 26.16 -9.05 -18.05
N MET A 19 26.05 -10.04 -18.93
CA MET A 19 26.98 -11.16 -19.06
C MET A 19 27.76 -11.17 -20.38
N GLY A 20 27.23 -10.53 -21.43
CA GLY A 20 27.76 -10.59 -22.80
C GLY A 20 27.41 -11.91 -23.50
N GLY A 21 27.48 -11.90 -24.83
CA GLY A 21 27.24 -13.07 -25.69
C GLY A 21 25.80 -13.24 -26.18
N THR A 22 24.90 -12.32 -25.86
CA THR A 22 23.50 -12.39 -26.28
C THR A 22 23.37 -12.22 -27.80
N PRO A 23 22.80 -13.19 -28.55
CA PRO A 23 22.60 -13.06 -29.99
C PRO A 23 21.59 -11.93 -30.33
N LEU A 24 21.98 -11.04 -31.23
CA LEU A 24 21.18 -9.88 -31.61
C LEU A 24 20.19 -10.23 -32.74
N GLN A 25 18.95 -9.76 -32.61
CA GLN A 25 17.88 -10.00 -33.60
C GLN A 25 17.36 -8.67 -34.18
N GLU A 26 17.01 -8.67 -35.46
CA GLU A 26 16.46 -7.51 -36.16
C GLU A 26 15.11 -7.86 -36.78
N ALA A 27 14.23 -6.85 -36.87
CA ALA A 27 12.87 -7.01 -37.31
C ALA A 27 12.66 -6.32 -38.66
N VAL A 28 11.86 -6.96 -39.52
CA VAL A 28 11.59 -6.54 -40.89
C VAL A 28 10.10 -6.27 -41.02
N ALA A 29 9.71 -5.06 -41.42
CA ALA A 29 8.33 -4.55 -41.34
C ALA A 29 7.71 -4.35 -42.73
N GLY A 30 7.52 -5.44 -43.48
CA GLY A 30 6.77 -5.44 -44.74
C GLY A 30 7.28 -4.43 -45.75
N ASN A 31 6.35 -3.67 -46.36
CA ASN A 31 6.65 -2.70 -47.42
C ASN A 31 7.66 -1.63 -47.00
N TRP A 32 7.68 -1.21 -45.73
CA TRP A 32 8.58 -0.17 -45.22
C TRP A 32 10.04 -0.58 -45.33
N HIS A 33 10.34 -1.86 -45.10
CA HIS A 33 11.68 -2.43 -45.25
C HIS A 33 11.86 -3.17 -46.58
N GLN A 34 11.01 -2.89 -47.58
CA GLN A 34 11.01 -3.54 -48.90
C GLN A 34 10.92 -5.07 -48.85
N ALA A 35 10.35 -5.62 -47.77
CA ALA A 35 10.19 -7.06 -47.57
C ALA A 35 8.89 -7.53 -48.25
N VAL A 36 8.96 -7.61 -49.57
CA VAL A 36 7.86 -7.98 -50.45
C VAL A 36 8.26 -9.18 -51.27
N ALA A 37 7.37 -10.14 -51.43
CA ALA A 37 7.62 -11.35 -52.19
C ALA A 37 6.35 -11.83 -52.91
N ALA A 38 6.53 -12.66 -53.94
CA ALA A 38 5.43 -13.30 -54.64
C ALA A 38 5.23 -14.72 -54.09
N VAL A 39 3.97 -15.15 -54.01
CA VAL A 39 3.62 -16.53 -53.67
C VAL A 39 4.05 -17.46 -54.80
N ASP A 40 4.82 -18.50 -54.48
CA ASP A 40 5.35 -19.48 -55.44
C ASP A 40 4.30 -20.52 -55.86
N GLU A 41 4.68 -21.43 -56.77
CA GLU A 41 3.80 -22.50 -57.28
C GLU A 41 3.37 -23.51 -56.20
N ALA A 42 4.12 -23.60 -55.09
CA ALA A 42 3.80 -24.46 -53.96
C ALA A 42 2.93 -23.75 -52.91
N GLY A 43 2.55 -22.48 -53.13
CA GLY A 43 1.78 -21.68 -52.19
C GLY A 43 2.61 -21.12 -51.03
N GLY A 44 3.93 -21.19 -51.13
CA GLY A 44 4.88 -20.65 -50.16
C GLY A 44 5.43 -19.29 -50.58
N VAL A 45 6.24 -18.70 -49.71
CA VAL A 45 6.94 -17.44 -49.95
C VAL A 45 8.39 -17.59 -49.53
N ALA A 46 9.31 -17.20 -50.41
CA ALA A 46 10.73 -17.29 -50.15
C ALA A 46 11.33 -15.94 -49.73
N ILE A 47 12.21 -15.97 -48.73
CA ILE A 47 13.08 -14.86 -48.33
C ILE A 47 14.51 -15.26 -48.71
N THR A 48 15.09 -14.58 -49.70
CA THR A 48 16.44 -14.86 -50.19
C THR A 48 17.47 -14.08 -49.37
N VAL A 49 18.44 -14.78 -48.76
CA VAL A 49 19.57 -14.23 -47.99
C VAL A 49 20.56 -13.53 -48.95
N PRO A 50 21.34 -12.52 -48.50
CA PRO A 50 21.50 -12.09 -47.12
C PRO A 50 20.47 -11.08 -46.64
N ASN A 51 19.80 -11.46 -45.54
CA ASN A 51 19.39 -10.47 -44.57
C ASN A 51 20.65 -9.69 -44.13
N PRO A 52 20.58 -8.37 -43.89
CA PRO A 52 21.74 -7.59 -43.45
C PRO A 52 22.49 -8.26 -42.27
N GLY A 53 23.78 -8.57 -42.42
CA GLY A 53 24.55 -9.32 -41.39
C GLY A 53 24.59 -10.84 -41.56
N GLY A 54 23.85 -11.41 -42.52
CA GLY A 54 23.97 -12.80 -42.95
C GLY A 54 23.21 -13.84 -42.11
N GLY A 55 22.25 -13.43 -41.28
CA GLY A 55 21.61 -14.37 -40.36
C GLY A 55 20.15 -14.77 -40.68
N GLN A 56 19.71 -15.78 -39.94
CA GLN A 56 18.55 -16.63 -40.26
C GLN A 56 17.26 -16.14 -39.60
N VAL A 57 16.13 -16.31 -40.28
CA VAL A 57 14.81 -15.99 -39.73
C VAL A 57 14.56 -16.85 -38.51
N CYS A 58 14.23 -16.21 -37.39
CA CYS A 58 13.96 -16.87 -36.11
C CYS A 58 12.49 -16.82 -35.72
N TRP A 59 11.73 -15.90 -36.33
CA TRP A 59 10.31 -15.75 -36.08
C TRP A 59 9.60 -15.02 -37.23
N VAL A 60 8.36 -15.40 -37.53
CA VAL A 60 7.51 -14.72 -38.52
C VAL A 60 6.25 -14.23 -37.79
N ARG A 61 6.00 -12.92 -37.84
CA ARG A 61 4.79 -12.28 -37.32
C ARG A 61 3.59 -12.61 -38.19
N GLY A 62 3.77 -12.41 -39.49
CA GLY A 62 2.67 -12.47 -40.41
C GLY A 62 3.05 -12.18 -41.85
N VAL A 63 2.14 -12.58 -42.72
CA VAL A 63 2.19 -12.34 -44.16
C VAL A 63 0.86 -11.70 -44.54
N TRP A 64 0.91 -10.51 -45.11
CA TRP A 64 -0.26 -9.77 -45.56
C TRP A 64 -0.15 -9.45 -47.05
N PRO A 65 -1.26 -9.25 -47.77
CA PRO A 65 -1.22 -8.72 -49.13
C PRO A 65 -0.43 -7.40 -49.21
N ALA A 66 0.28 -7.18 -50.32
CA ALA A 66 1.15 -6.01 -50.45
C ALA A 66 0.38 -4.66 -50.43
N ASN A 67 -0.93 -4.68 -50.69
CA ASN A 67 -1.79 -3.49 -50.61
C ASN A 67 -2.35 -3.22 -49.20
N THR A 68 -2.05 -4.06 -48.20
CA THR A 68 -2.44 -3.80 -46.80
C THR A 68 -1.67 -2.59 -46.25
N THR A 69 -2.39 -1.69 -45.61
CA THR A 69 -1.86 -0.44 -45.06
C THR A 69 -1.73 -0.51 -43.55
N PHE A 70 -0.64 0.05 -43.03
CA PHE A 70 -0.32 0.11 -41.60
C PHE A 70 -0.20 1.58 -41.17
N PRO A 71 -0.61 1.93 -39.94
CA PRO A 71 -0.72 3.32 -39.50
C PRO A 71 0.62 4.04 -39.28
N TRP A 72 1.70 3.30 -39.04
CA TRP A 72 3.04 3.83 -38.80
C TRP A 72 4.10 2.77 -39.10
N GLU A 73 5.38 3.18 -39.18
CA GLU A 73 6.55 2.32 -39.40
C GLU A 73 6.86 1.48 -38.15
N GLY A 74 5.93 0.58 -37.82
CA GLY A 74 5.99 -0.24 -36.62
C GLY A 74 5.88 -1.71 -36.98
N PHE A 75 6.91 -2.49 -36.65
CA PHE A 75 6.86 -3.94 -36.82
C PHE A 75 5.67 -4.60 -36.09
N TRP A 76 5.20 -3.99 -35.00
CA TRP A 76 4.01 -4.41 -34.24
C TRP A 76 2.74 -3.61 -34.53
N ALA A 77 2.76 -2.70 -35.51
CA ALA A 77 1.58 -1.96 -35.88
C ALA A 77 0.53 -2.93 -36.44
N GLU A 78 -0.73 -2.79 -35.99
CA GLU A 78 -1.84 -3.55 -36.55
C GLU A 78 -2.26 -2.94 -37.91
N PRO A 79 -2.69 -3.77 -38.88
CA PRO A 79 -3.12 -3.27 -40.18
C PRO A 79 -4.41 -2.45 -40.03
N MET A 80 -4.54 -1.36 -40.78
CA MET A 80 -5.67 -0.41 -40.67
C MET A 80 -6.51 -0.27 -41.94
N GLY A 81 -6.05 -0.77 -43.08
CA GLY A 81 -6.81 -0.69 -44.34
C GLY A 81 -6.29 -1.66 -45.39
N GLY A 82 -7.12 -1.93 -46.41
CA GLY A 82 -6.88 -3.00 -47.39
C GLY A 82 -7.40 -4.35 -46.88
N ASP A 83 -6.76 -5.43 -47.30
CA ASP A 83 -7.03 -6.76 -46.76
C ASP A 83 -6.27 -6.96 -45.44
N LEU A 84 -7.00 -7.05 -44.34
CA LEU A 84 -6.43 -7.14 -42.99
C LEU A 84 -6.03 -8.57 -42.61
N THR A 85 -6.32 -9.55 -43.47
CA THR A 85 -6.08 -10.96 -43.21
C THR A 85 -4.58 -11.24 -43.15
N ASN A 86 -4.13 -11.78 -42.00
CA ASN A 86 -2.81 -12.38 -41.90
C ASN A 86 -2.91 -13.81 -42.44
N TYR A 87 -2.15 -14.13 -43.49
CA TYR A 87 -2.17 -15.44 -44.18
C TYR A 87 -1.18 -16.45 -43.60
N TYR A 88 -0.37 -16.04 -42.62
CA TYR A 88 0.58 -16.91 -41.94
C TYR A 88 0.03 -17.80 -40.81
N PRO A 89 -0.99 -17.42 -40.01
CA PRO A 89 -1.51 -18.26 -38.92
C PRO A 89 -1.90 -19.66 -39.40
N GLY A 90 -1.35 -20.70 -38.74
CA GLY A 90 -1.48 -22.10 -39.17
C GLY A 90 -0.40 -22.57 -40.16
N GLY A 91 0.44 -21.67 -40.65
CA GLY A 91 1.59 -21.92 -41.51
C GLY A 91 2.87 -22.26 -40.73
N SER A 92 3.99 -22.33 -41.45
CA SER A 92 5.31 -22.66 -40.90
C SER A 92 6.43 -21.97 -41.69
N PHE A 93 7.66 -22.01 -41.18
CA PHE A 93 8.83 -21.59 -41.96
C PHE A 93 10.00 -22.56 -41.74
N ALA A 94 10.87 -22.66 -42.74
CA ALA A 94 12.10 -23.45 -42.70
C ALA A 94 13.27 -22.63 -43.24
N ASN A 95 14.42 -22.74 -42.58
CA ASN A 95 15.68 -22.15 -43.04
C ASN A 95 16.51 -23.25 -43.74
N GLU A 96 16.85 -23.03 -45.01
CA GLU A 96 17.66 -23.92 -45.84
C GLU A 96 18.81 -23.13 -46.46
N ALA A 97 20.02 -23.27 -45.89
CA ALA A 97 21.21 -22.50 -46.27
C ALA A 97 20.92 -20.98 -46.33
N ASP A 98 20.87 -20.42 -47.55
CA ASP A 98 20.67 -19.00 -47.85
C ASP A 98 19.21 -18.66 -48.21
N LEU A 99 18.26 -19.50 -47.80
CA LEU A 99 16.85 -19.33 -48.11
C LEU A 99 15.98 -19.60 -46.88
N THR A 100 15.05 -18.70 -46.57
CA THR A 100 13.94 -19.03 -45.68
C THR A 100 12.68 -19.22 -46.50
N THR A 101 12.07 -20.39 -46.42
CA THR A 101 10.79 -20.70 -47.06
C THR A 101 9.69 -20.60 -46.01
N ILE A 102 8.68 -19.77 -46.26
CA ILE A 102 7.48 -19.60 -45.44
C ILE A 102 6.31 -20.31 -46.13
N THR A 103 5.72 -21.29 -45.47
CA THR A 103 4.47 -21.92 -45.88
C THR A 103 3.31 -21.16 -45.26
N LEU A 104 2.38 -20.67 -46.09
CA LEU A 104 1.19 -19.95 -45.61
C LEU A 104 0.19 -20.90 -44.95
N GLY A 105 -0.48 -20.42 -43.90
CA GLY A 105 -1.56 -21.18 -43.25
C GLY A 105 -2.90 -21.05 -43.98
N THR A 106 -3.09 -19.95 -44.72
CA THR A 106 -4.22 -19.77 -45.64
C THR A 106 -3.68 -19.57 -47.05
N ALA A 107 -4.21 -20.34 -48.02
CA ALA A 107 -3.70 -20.32 -49.39
C ALA A 107 -3.97 -18.98 -50.09
N LEU A 108 -2.97 -18.52 -50.85
CA LEU A 108 -3.07 -17.40 -51.77
C LEU A 108 -2.77 -17.88 -53.21
N PRO A 109 -3.32 -17.22 -54.24
CA PRO A 109 -3.00 -17.55 -55.63
C PRO A 109 -1.50 -17.40 -55.92
N VAL A 110 -0.96 -18.29 -56.75
CA VAL A 110 0.40 -18.18 -57.28
C VAL A 110 0.58 -16.82 -57.95
N GLY A 111 1.70 -16.15 -57.66
CA GLY A 111 2.01 -14.80 -58.15
C GLY A 111 1.36 -13.66 -57.36
N ALA A 112 0.55 -13.94 -56.33
CA ALA A 112 0.06 -12.91 -55.42
C ALA A 112 1.24 -12.26 -54.69
N VAL A 113 1.26 -10.92 -54.66
CA VAL A 113 2.33 -10.15 -54.02
C VAL A 113 1.95 -9.86 -52.57
N VAL A 114 2.83 -10.24 -51.64
CA VAL A 114 2.65 -10.12 -50.20
C VAL A 114 3.79 -9.33 -49.57
N GLN A 115 3.50 -8.68 -48.44
CA GLN A 115 4.49 -8.06 -47.57
C GLN A 115 4.71 -8.94 -46.32
N LEU A 116 5.97 -9.04 -45.91
CA LEU A 116 6.43 -9.99 -44.90
C LEU A 116 6.88 -9.28 -43.64
N TYR A 117 6.38 -9.74 -42.49
CA TYR A 117 6.84 -9.28 -41.18
C TYR A 117 7.51 -10.44 -40.45
N TYR A 118 8.83 -10.36 -40.28
CA TYR A 118 9.62 -11.40 -39.60
C TYR A 118 10.79 -10.81 -38.82
N MET A 119 11.40 -11.64 -37.99
CA MET A 119 12.62 -11.36 -37.24
C MET A 119 13.70 -12.35 -37.63
N TYR A 120 14.94 -11.88 -37.69
CA TYR A 120 16.10 -12.70 -38.01
C TYR A 120 17.25 -12.43 -37.05
N TYR A 121 18.10 -13.44 -36.81
CA TYR A 121 19.36 -13.24 -36.10
C TYR A 121 20.31 -12.44 -36.99
N THR A 122 21.00 -11.45 -36.45
CA THR A 122 21.94 -10.62 -37.23
C THR A 122 23.31 -11.27 -37.43
N GLY A 123 23.60 -12.36 -36.72
CA GLY A 123 24.94 -12.96 -36.65
C GLY A 123 25.87 -12.30 -35.61
N GLU A 124 25.45 -11.16 -35.05
CA GLU A 124 26.17 -10.43 -34.01
C GLU A 124 25.77 -10.90 -32.60
N GLN A 125 26.68 -10.75 -31.64
CA GLN A 125 26.44 -10.94 -30.21
C GLN A 125 26.73 -9.64 -29.46
N ALA A 126 25.94 -9.37 -28.42
CA ALA A 126 26.15 -8.21 -27.56
C ALA A 126 27.39 -8.38 -26.67
N GLU A 127 28.13 -7.30 -26.45
CA GLU A 127 29.19 -7.27 -25.45
C GLU A 127 28.60 -7.15 -24.03
N LYS A 128 29.41 -7.51 -23.03
CA LYS A 128 29.01 -7.37 -21.62
C LYS A 128 28.73 -5.89 -21.32
N TYR A 129 27.56 -5.63 -20.73
CA TYR A 129 26.97 -4.33 -20.43
C TYR A 129 26.54 -3.52 -21.67
N GLU A 130 26.50 -4.12 -22.86
CA GLU A 130 25.99 -3.44 -24.04
C GLU A 130 24.45 -3.27 -23.94
N PRO A 131 23.92 -2.09 -24.26
CA PRO A 131 22.48 -1.86 -24.26
C PRO A 131 21.81 -2.68 -25.38
N LEU A 132 20.92 -3.60 -24.99
CA LEU A 132 20.20 -4.48 -25.90
C LEU A 132 18.99 -3.80 -26.56
N ASN A 133 18.30 -2.92 -25.84
CA ASN A 133 17.21 -2.10 -26.36
C ASN A 133 17.19 -0.74 -25.64
N ASN A 134 17.75 0.28 -26.29
CA ASN A 134 17.70 1.66 -25.80
C ASN A 134 17.12 2.52 -26.91
N TYR A 135 16.20 3.42 -26.57
CA TYR A 135 15.74 4.46 -27.49
C TYR A 135 16.13 5.83 -26.92
N PRO A 136 16.86 6.68 -27.68
CA PRO A 136 17.41 6.39 -29.01
C PRO A 136 18.51 5.31 -28.95
N CYS A 137 18.54 4.45 -29.96
CA CYS A 137 19.56 3.40 -30.06
C CYS A 137 20.85 4.00 -30.62
N ILE A 138 21.90 4.08 -29.80
CA ILE A 138 23.26 4.37 -30.29
C ILE A 138 24.02 3.05 -30.26
N ARG A 139 24.25 2.45 -31.43
CA ARG A 139 25.24 1.37 -31.58
C ARG A 139 26.17 1.68 -32.74
N ARG A 140 27.45 1.33 -32.58
CA ARG A 140 28.40 1.27 -33.70
C ARG A 140 28.15 -0.04 -34.45
N ALA A 141 27.24 -0.03 -35.42
CA ALA A 141 27.17 -1.14 -36.37
C ALA A 141 28.18 -0.87 -37.48
N CYS A 142 29.25 -1.66 -37.56
CA CYS A 142 30.16 -1.64 -38.71
C CYS A 142 29.48 -2.36 -39.89
N ARG A 143 28.38 -1.79 -40.38
CA ARG A 143 27.78 -2.19 -41.66
C ARG A 143 28.70 -1.63 -42.73
N ALA A 144 29.06 -2.41 -43.74
CA ALA A 144 29.88 -1.95 -44.86
C ALA A 144 29.15 -0.91 -45.77
N ARG A 145 28.38 0.01 -45.18
CA ARG A 145 27.65 1.13 -45.78
C ARG A 145 27.73 2.34 -44.85
N ASP A 146 28.07 3.49 -45.43
CA ASP A 146 28.25 4.78 -44.75
C ASP A 146 26.90 5.49 -44.47
N ASP A 147 25.93 4.85 -43.81
CA ASP A 147 24.66 5.46 -43.41
C ASP A 147 24.34 5.32 -41.91
N TYR A 148 24.13 6.46 -41.24
CA TYR A 148 23.67 6.57 -39.85
C TYR A 148 22.19 7.00 -39.84
N THR A 149 21.31 6.25 -39.18
CA THR A 149 19.91 6.66 -38.91
C THR A 149 19.75 7.12 -37.45
N TYR A 150 18.96 8.19 -37.24
CA TYR A 150 18.71 8.81 -35.94
C TYR A 150 17.23 9.18 -35.78
N ASP A 151 16.57 8.71 -34.70
CA ASP A 151 15.22 9.11 -34.29
C ASP A 151 15.20 9.37 -32.75
N PHE A 152 14.53 10.42 -32.25
CA PHE A 152 14.69 10.92 -30.87
C PHE A 152 13.38 11.06 -30.06
N ALA A 153 13.48 10.83 -28.74
CA ALA A 153 12.48 11.17 -27.71
C ALA A 153 12.78 12.52 -27.01
N VAL A 154 11.76 13.13 -26.40
CA VAL A 154 11.75 14.49 -25.83
C VAL A 154 12.69 14.67 -24.61
N ASP A 155 12.95 13.61 -23.86
CA ASP A 155 13.80 13.56 -22.66
C ASP A 155 15.31 13.52 -22.96
N ARG A 156 15.70 13.24 -24.21
CA ARG A 156 17.09 13.25 -24.71
C ARG A 156 17.42 14.48 -25.57
N MET A 157 16.55 15.50 -25.57
CA MET A 157 16.78 16.74 -26.31
C MET A 157 18.10 17.42 -25.93
N LEU A 158 18.53 17.32 -24.66
CA LEU A 158 19.80 17.87 -24.19
C LEU A 158 21.01 17.11 -24.76
N ASP A 159 20.92 15.78 -24.86
CA ASP A 159 21.98 14.96 -25.47
C ASP A 159 22.07 15.20 -26.98
N LEU A 160 20.93 15.39 -27.65
CA LEU A 160 20.88 15.80 -29.06
C LEU A 160 21.55 17.17 -29.27
N MET A 161 21.35 18.13 -28.36
CA MET A 161 22.04 19.41 -28.42
C MET A 161 23.56 19.25 -28.27
N VAL A 162 24.02 18.38 -27.36
CA VAL A 162 25.45 18.07 -27.17
C VAL A 162 26.04 17.38 -28.40
N LEU A 163 25.33 16.40 -28.98
CA LEU A 163 25.77 15.71 -30.19
C LEU A 163 25.80 16.63 -31.42
N LEU A 164 24.82 17.52 -31.59
CA LEU A 164 24.84 18.54 -32.63
C LEU A 164 26.03 19.49 -32.46
N HIS A 165 26.36 19.84 -31.21
CA HIS A 165 27.52 20.66 -30.91
C HIS A 165 28.84 19.95 -31.29
N LEU A 166 29.00 18.69 -30.88
CA LEU A 166 30.20 17.88 -31.16
C LEU A 166 30.35 17.58 -32.66
N ALA A 167 29.26 17.17 -33.34
CA ALA A 167 29.23 16.94 -34.77
C ALA A 167 29.51 18.23 -35.57
N GLY A 168 29.07 19.39 -35.04
CA GLY A 168 29.41 20.70 -35.59
C GLY A 168 30.91 20.99 -35.52
N ARG A 169 31.54 20.71 -34.38
CA ARG A 169 32.99 20.86 -34.20
C ARG A 169 33.80 19.94 -35.12
N GLU A 170 33.43 18.67 -35.22
CA GLU A 170 34.12 17.72 -36.09
C GLU A 170 33.98 18.05 -37.58
N ARG A 171 32.80 18.56 -37.99
CA ARG A 171 32.50 18.81 -39.41
C ARG A 171 32.70 20.27 -39.83
N GLY A 172 33.15 21.14 -38.93
CA GLY A 172 33.28 22.58 -39.19
C GLY A 172 31.96 23.26 -39.54
N ARG A 173 30.84 22.78 -38.99
CA ARG A 173 29.49 23.30 -39.24
C ARG A 173 28.90 23.89 -37.97
N ASP A 174 28.17 25.01 -38.11
CA ASP A 174 27.47 25.62 -36.99
C ASP A 174 26.04 25.08 -36.89
N TYR A 175 25.79 24.28 -35.85
CA TYR A 175 24.46 23.78 -35.49
C TYR A 175 23.80 24.58 -34.35
N GLY A 176 24.38 25.71 -33.94
CA GLY A 176 23.86 26.58 -32.88
C GLY A 176 22.39 26.99 -33.02
N PRO A 177 21.88 27.32 -34.23
CA PRO A 177 20.46 27.63 -34.41
C PRO A 177 19.52 26.45 -34.12
N LEU A 178 19.90 25.21 -34.47
CA LEU A 178 19.10 24.02 -34.16
C LEU A 178 19.13 23.72 -32.66
N ILE A 179 20.29 23.87 -32.03
CA ILE A 179 20.45 23.71 -30.57
C ILE A 179 19.54 24.68 -29.83
N ARG A 180 19.50 25.95 -30.25
CA ARG A 180 18.63 26.98 -29.66
C ARG A 180 17.14 26.70 -29.88
N PHE A 181 16.74 26.21 -31.05
CA PHE A 181 15.37 25.77 -31.31
C PHE A 181 14.95 24.62 -30.38
N LEU A 182 15.80 23.61 -30.23
CA LEU A 182 15.52 22.50 -29.31
C LEU A 182 15.43 23.00 -27.87
N TRP A 183 16.28 23.94 -27.46
CA TRP A 183 16.25 24.54 -26.13
C TRP A 183 14.93 25.28 -25.84
N ASP A 184 14.48 26.12 -26.78
CA ASP A 184 13.23 26.89 -26.62
C ASP A 184 11.98 25.98 -26.55
N ALA A 185 12.05 24.79 -27.16
CA ALA A 185 11.01 23.77 -27.09
C ALA A 185 11.04 22.96 -25.77
N PHE A 186 12.22 22.81 -25.16
CA PHE A 186 12.39 22.12 -23.86
C PHE A 186 11.92 22.99 -22.69
N VAL A 187 12.36 24.26 -22.63
CA VAL A 187 12.10 25.16 -21.48
C VAL A 187 10.62 25.47 -21.29
N LYS A 188 9.82 25.56 -22.35
CA LYS A 188 8.37 25.85 -22.25
C LYS A 188 7.53 24.73 -21.59
N ARG A 189 8.13 23.59 -21.26
CA ARG A 189 7.47 22.42 -20.66
C ARG A 189 7.78 22.25 -19.15
N GLU A 190 8.31 23.29 -18.51
CA GLU A 190 8.77 23.39 -17.10
C GLU A 190 7.70 23.20 -15.98
N GLU A 191 6.41 22.96 -16.28
CA GLU A 191 5.33 23.03 -15.28
C GLU A 191 5.29 21.88 -14.24
N SER A 192 6.21 20.93 -14.28
CA SER A 192 6.19 19.77 -13.39
C SER A 192 7.32 19.84 -12.35
N ARG A 193 7.02 20.50 -11.22
CA ARG A 193 7.93 20.86 -10.12
C ARG A 193 8.10 19.80 -9.01
N THR A 194 7.39 18.68 -9.04
CA THR A 194 7.48 17.66 -7.97
C THR A 194 8.57 16.63 -8.31
N SER A 195 9.55 16.47 -7.42
CA SER A 195 10.64 15.50 -7.58
C SER A 195 10.08 14.06 -7.53
N PRO A 196 10.36 13.18 -8.51
CA PRO A 196 9.77 11.85 -8.61
C PRO A 196 10.44 10.80 -7.70
N LEU A 197 11.29 11.22 -6.76
CA LEU A 197 12.10 10.28 -5.97
C LEU A 197 11.25 9.28 -5.20
N MET A 198 10.00 9.62 -4.86
CA MET A 198 8.87 8.69 -4.89
C MET A 198 7.58 9.52 -4.86
N HIS A 199 6.91 9.66 -6.00
CA HIS A 199 5.53 10.15 -6.12
C HIS A 199 4.84 9.28 -7.17
N ASP A 200 3.85 8.48 -6.77
CA ASP A 200 3.05 7.64 -7.66
C ASP A 200 1.58 8.00 -7.50
N ASP A 201 1.00 8.55 -8.57
CA ASP A 201 -0.44 8.88 -8.70
C ASP A 201 -1.19 7.82 -9.53
N PHE A 202 -0.52 6.71 -9.85
CA PHE A 202 -1.02 5.58 -10.63
C PHE A 202 -1.69 5.94 -11.98
N GLU A 203 -1.53 7.19 -12.45
CA GLU A 203 -2.10 7.74 -13.68
C GLU A 203 -1.17 7.46 -14.85
N ARG A 204 -1.61 6.54 -15.73
CA ARG A 204 -0.81 6.11 -16.88
C ARG A 204 -0.65 7.18 -17.97
N GLN A 205 -1.38 8.29 -17.89
CA GLN A 205 -1.45 9.26 -18.99
C GLN A 205 -0.25 10.23 -19.06
N GLN A 206 0.66 10.24 -18.08
CA GLN A 206 1.89 11.03 -18.16
C GLN A 206 3.13 10.17 -18.48
N TRP A 207 3.11 9.51 -19.65
CA TRP A 207 4.26 8.85 -20.34
C TRP A 207 4.37 7.33 -20.12
N ASP A 208 3.44 6.65 -20.77
CA ASP A 208 3.19 5.20 -20.80
C ASP A 208 4.41 4.25 -20.94
N ARG A 209 4.39 3.24 -20.05
CA ARG A 209 5.17 1.98 -19.95
C ARG A 209 6.45 1.97 -19.11
N GLY A 210 6.33 2.41 -17.86
CA GLY A 210 7.12 1.85 -16.75
C GLY A 210 6.24 0.89 -15.94
N ALA A 211 6.71 -0.32 -15.64
CA ALA A 211 6.04 -1.17 -14.66
C ALA A 211 5.98 -0.41 -13.32
N HIS A 212 4.89 -0.54 -12.58
CA HIS A 212 4.85 -0.07 -11.20
C HIS A 212 6.10 -0.62 -10.49
N LEU A 213 6.88 0.25 -9.84
CA LEU A 213 8.04 -0.16 -9.05
C LEU A 213 7.60 -0.72 -7.70
N LEU A 214 6.51 -1.48 -7.75
CA LEU A 214 5.84 -2.10 -6.63
C LEU A 214 6.21 -3.57 -6.62
N TYR A 215 6.94 -3.99 -5.59
CA TYR A 215 6.99 -5.41 -5.28
C TYR A 215 5.71 -5.78 -4.54
N ARG A 216 5.33 -7.06 -4.60
CA ARG A 216 4.22 -7.60 -3.84
C ARG A 216 4.50 -9.04 -3.44
N GLY A 217 3.81 -9.49 -2.40
CA GLY A 217 3.87 -10.87 -1.94
C GLY A 217 2.75 -11.17 -0.97
N ALA A 218 2.61 -12.43 -0.61
CA ALA A 218 1.73 -12.87 0.46
C ALA A 218 2.24 -14.18 1.06
N THR A 219 1.88 -14.46 2.32
CA THR A 219 2.21 -15.72 3.01
C THR A 219 1.70 -16.93 2.22
N GLY A 220 0.49 -16.83 1.67
CA GLY A 220 -0.14 -17.84 0.82
C GLY A 220 0.29 -17.82 -0.66
N GLY A 221 1.26 -16.98 -1.04
CA GLY A 221 1.68 -16.74 -2.42
C GLY A 221 0.80 -15.72 -3.17
N GLU A 222 1.21 -15.34 -4.39
CA GLU A 222 0.56 -14.27 -5.16
C GLU A 222 -0.93 -14.51 -5.45
N THR A 223 -1.40 -15.75 -5.39
CA THR A 223 -2.82 -16.11 -5.56
C THR A 223 -3.72 -15.58 -4.44
N ALA A 224 -3.15 -15.06 -3.34
CA ALA A 224 -3.91 -14.38 -2.30
C ALA A 224 -4.55 -13.08 -2.80
N PHE A 225 -4.00 -12.44 -3.84
CA PHE A 225 -4.59 -11.23 -4.43
C PHE A 225 -5.73 -11.59 -5.39
N GLN A 226 -6.94 -11.16 -5.05
CA GLN A 226 -8.10 -11.22 -5.94
C GLN A 226 -8.10 -10.05 -6.93
N ALA A 227 -7.66 -8.87 -6.49
CA ALA A 227 -7.43 -7.70 -7.32
C ALA A 227 -6.10 -7.04 -6.94
N PHE A 228 -5.32 -6.65 -7.96
CA PHE A 228 -4.12 -5.84 -7.81
C PHE A 228 -3.91 -5.12 -9.14
N GLN A 229 -4.66 -4.05 -9.35
CA GLN A 229 -4.74 -3.35 -10.63
C GLN A 229 -5.18 -1.90 -10.43
N ASN A 230 -4.99 -1.06 -11.46
CA ASN A 230 -5.38 0.34 -11.37
C ASN A 230 -6.80 0.54 -11.89
N GLU A 231 -7.64 1.19 -11.10
CA GLU A 231 -9.03 1.46 -11.43
C GLU A 231 -9.35 2.95 -11.20
N LEU A 232 -10.37 3.45 -11.90
CA LEU A 232 -10.92 4.77 -11.60
C LEU A 232 -11.72 4.67 -10.30
N ALA A 233 -11.08 5.01 -9.18
CA ALA A 233 -11.71 4.98 -7.88
C ALA A 233 -12.67 6.18 -7.71
N ALA A 234 -13.79 5.96 -7.02
CA ALA A 234 -14.76 7.01 -6.77
C ALA A 234 -14.22 8.00 -5.73
N GLY A 235 -14.10 9.28 -6.11
CA GLY A 235 -13.65 10.35 -5.21
C GLY A 235 -12.15 10.63 -5.22
N MET A 236 -11.35 9.91 -6.00
CA MET A 236 -9.92 10.18 -6.20
C MET A 236 -9.67 11.01 -7.47
N SER A 237 -8.59 11.79 -7.48
CA SER A 237 -8.20 12.72 -8.55
C SER A 237 -7.80 12.00 -9.85
N GLY A 238 -7.53 10.69 -9.81
CA GLY A 238 -7.18 9.85 -10.95
C GLY A 238 -7.45 8.36 -10.75
N ARG A 239 -6.76 7.53 -11.53
CA ARG A 239 -6.67 6.07 -11.30
C ARG A 239 -5.93 5.82 -9.99
N ALA A 240 -6.48 4.95 -9.16
CA ALA A 240 -5.84 4.50 -7.93
C ALA A 240 -5.44 3.02 -8.04
N LEU A 241 -4.44 2.62 -7.27
CA LEU A 241 -4.10 1.21 -7.08
C LEU A 241 -5.20 0.56 -6.22
N HIS A 242 -6.02 -0.29 -6.86
CA HIS A 242 -6.99 -1.12 -6.18
C HIS A 242 -6.35 -2.46 -5.78
N VAL A 243 -6.31 -2.73 -4.48
CA VAL A 243 -5.80 -3.98 -3.91
C VAL A 243 -6.89 -4.69 -3.14
N LYS A 244 -7.16 -5.93 -3.53
CA LYS A 244 -8.04 -6.86 -2.82
C LYS A 244 -7.34 -8.18 -2.57
N ALA A 245 -7.31 -8.63 -1.32
CA ALA A 245 -6.64 -9.87 -0.91
C ALA A 245 -7.52 -10.76 -0.01
N ALA A 246 -7.42 -12.08 -0.20
CA ALA A 246 -8.09 -13.08 0.61
C ALA A 246 -7.12 -13.72 1.62
N LEU A 247 -7.41 -13.61 2.92
CA LEU A 247 -6.56 -14.07 4.02
C LEU A 247 -7.34 -15.01 4.96
N PRO A 248 -7.54 -16.29 4.57
CA PRO A 248 -8.50 -17.18 5.23
C PRO A 248 -8.05 -17.74 6.59
N THR A 249 -6.76 -17.67 6.94
CA THR A 249 -6.23 -18.24 8.20
C THR A 249 -5.36 -17.26 9.01
N GLY A 250 -5.31 -17.46 10.33
CA GLY A 250 -4.52 -16.60 11.22
C GLY A 250 -3.02 -16.67 10.91
N GLY A 251 -2.37 -15.51 10.83
CA GLY A 251 -0.95 -15.40 10.46
C GLY A 251 -0.70 -15.15 8.96
N ASP A 252 -1.73 -15.23 8.12
CA ASP A 252 -1.62 -14.83 6.72
C ASP A 252 -1.46 -13.30 6.62
N ALA A 253 -0.63 -12.88 5.67
CA ALA A 253 -0.50 -11.48 5.29
C ALA A 253 -0.30 -11.37 3.78
N ALA A 254 -0.74 -10.26 3.20
CA ALA A 254 -0.41 -9.81 1.86
C ALA A 254 0.23 -8.43 1.95
N TRP A 255 1.19 -8.15 1.09
CA TRP A 255 1.95 -6.91 1.13
C TRP A 255 2.34 -6.44 -0.26
N PHE A 256 2.51 -5.13 -0.39
CA PHE A 256 2.99 -4.48 -1.60
C PHE A 256 3.69 -3.16 -1.24
N GLY A 257 4.65 -2.73 -2.04
CA GLY A 257 5.39 -1.52 -1.70
C GLY A 257 6.62 -1.30 -2.56
N TYR A 258 7.48 -0.40 -2.10
CA TYR A 258 8.65 0.07 -2.84
C TYR A 258 9.93 -0.37 -2.15
N GLY A 259 10.87 -0.92 -2.94
CA GLY A 259 12.24 -1.15 -2.51
C GLY A 259 13.10 0.07 -2.85
N LEU A 260 13.71 0.70 -1.84
CA LEU A 260 14.35 2.02 -1.96
C LEU A 260 15.86 1.96 -1.68
N ASP A 261 16.25 1.39 -0.55
CA ASP A 261 17.65 1.31 -0.07
C ASP A 261 18.41 2.65 -0.10
N TRP A 262 17.85 3.67 0.57
CA TRP A 262 18.39 5.02 0.64
C TRP A 262 19.10 5.29 1.96
N SER A 263 20.27 5.93 1.91
CA SER A 263 20.89 6.51 3.11
C SER A 263 20.26 7.87 3.41
N LEU A 264 19.71 8.00 4.63
CA LEU A 264 19.07 9.22 5.13
C LEU A 264 20.08 10.23 5.66
N GLY A 265 21.33 9.82 5.94
CA GLY A 265 22.40 10.75 6.30
C GLY A 265 22.94 11.58 5.13
N ALA A 266 22.57 11.26 3.89
CA ALA A 266 23.09 11.88 2.68
C ALA A 266 22.05 12.73 1.96
N ASP A 267 22.51 13.81 1.31
CA ASP A 267 21.70 14.53 0.33
C ASP A 267 21.38 13.64 -0.88
N PRO A 268 20.17 13.75 -1.47
CA PRO A 268 19.07 14.66 -1.11
C PRO A 268 18.11 14.13 -0.02
N PHE A 269 18.34 12.95 0.53
CA PHE A 269 17.36 12.25 1.40
C PHE A 269 17.34 12.71 2.85
N LYS A 270 18.36 13.46 3.30
CA LYS A 270 18.46 13.97 4.68
C LYS A 270 17.30 14.84 5.16
N THR A 271 16.50 15.40 4.24
CA THR A 271 15.35 16.24 4.57
C THR A 271 14.03 15.46 4.53
N MET A 272 14.07 14.15 4.27
CA MET A 272 12.89 13.32 4.21
C MET A 272 12.42 12.97 5.61
N ASP A 273 11.22 13.43 5.96
CA ASP A 273 10.69 13.28 7.31
C ASP A 273 9.20 12.90 7.34
N ARG A 274 8.56 12.70 6.19
CA ARG A 274 7.14 12.34 6.07
C ARG A 274 6.84 11.46 4.86
N LEU A 275 5.81 10.63 5.02
CA LEU A 275 5.15 9.85 3.98
C LEU A 275 3.73 10.39 3.78
N THR A 276 3.39 10.74 2.54
CA THR A 276 2.04 11.15 2.15
C THR A 276 1.41 10.11 1.25
N PHE A 277 0.10 9.94 1.34
CA PHE A 277 -0.69 9.14 0.40
C PHE A 277 -2.17 9.45 0.59
N THR A 278 -2.98 9.17 -0.43
CA THR A 278 -4.43 9.20 -0.34
C THR A 278 -4.95 7.76 -0.28
N LEU A 279 -5.81 7.48 0.68
CA LEU A 279 -6.36 6.14 0.90
C LEU A 279 -7.88 6.18 0.96
N GLN A 280 -8.51 5.17 0.40
CA GLN A 280 -9.92 4.87 0.57
C GLN A 280 -10.06 3.39 0.98
N GLY A 281 -10.76 3.17 2.09
CA GLY A 281 -11.17 1.84 2.54
C GLY A 281 -12.59 1.52 2.06
N VAL A 282 -12.99 0.26 2.23
CA VAL A 282 -14.36 -0.18 1.91
C VAL A 282 -15.44 0.35 2.85
N GLY A 283 -15.05 0.85 4.03
CA GLY A 283 -15.97 1.16 5.12
C GLY A 283 -16.56 -0.10 5.74
N SER A 284 -16.75 -0.07 7.06
CA SER A 284 -17.59 -1.07 7.71
C SER A 284 -19.05 -0.80 7.35
N THR A 285 -19.74 -1.75 6.73
CA THR A 285 -21.21 -1.81 6.80
C THR A 285 -21.63 -1.89 8.27
N SER A 286 -22.73 -1.24 8.63
CA SER A 286 -23.36 -1.20 9.96
C SER A 286 -23.28 -2.53 10.71
N ARG A 287 -22.91 -2.46 11.99
CA ARG A 287 -22.77 -3.62 12.86
C ARG A 287 -23.87 -3.61 13.92
N LEU A 288 -25.07 -4.07 13.58
CA LEU A 288 -26.17 -4.20 14.54
C LEU A 288 -26.36 -5.66 14.92
N HIS A 289 -26.44 -5.99 16.22
CA HIS A 289 -26.64 -7.37 16.66
C HIS A 289 -27.38 -7.51 18.00
N ASN A 290 -27.80 -8.75 18.31
CA ASN A 290 -28.45 -9.16 19.57
C ASN A 290 -29.71 -8.37 19.93
N LEU A 291 -30.55 -8.03 18.94
CA LEU A 291 -31.87 -7.46 19.19
C LEU A 291 -32.70 -8.42 20.04
N THR A 292 -32.93 -8.02 21.29
CA THR A 292 -33.66 -8.78 22.30
C THR A 292 -34.84 -7.96 22.75
N LYS A 293 -36.04 -8.55 22.72
CA LYS A 293 -37.25 -7.96 23.28
C LYS A 293 -37.51 -8.51 24.67
N ILE A 294 -37.86 -7.63 25.60
CA ILE A 294 -38.38 -7.97 26.93
C ILE A 294 -39.69 -7.22 27.12
N GLY A 295 -40.78 -7.95 27.28
CA GLY A 295 -42.11 -7.34 27.29
C GLY A 295 -43.21 -8.31 26.87
N SER A 296 -44.45 -7.83 26.95
CA SER A 296 -45.67 -8.61 26.70
C SER A 296 -46.46 -8.17 25.47
N GLY A 297 -46.18 -6.98 24.91
CA GLY A 297 -46.80 -6.55 23.66
C GLY A 297 -46.46 -7.49 22.51
N SER A 298 -47.24 -7.43 21.44
CA SER A 298 -47.11 -8.34 20.30
C SER A 298 -46.17 -7.83 19.20
N ALA A 299 -45.84 -6.52 19.18
CA ALA A 299 -45.09 -5.89 18.10
C ALA A 299 -43.61 -6.28 18.05
N THR A 300 -43.04 -6.27 16.85
CA THR A 300 -41.61 -6.53 16.62
C THR A 300 -40.92 -5.23 16.24
N LEU A 301 -39.75 -4.95 16.84
CA LEU A 301 -38.91 -3.83 16.44
C LEU A 301 -38.16 -4.20 15.15
N LEU A 302 -38.19 -3.29 14.19
CA LEU A 302 -37.34 -3.27 13.02
C LEU A 302 -36.23 -2.23 13.24
N LEU A 303 -35.00 -2.65 13.04
CA LEU A 303 -33.87 -1.74 12.91
C LEU A 303 -33.71 -1.39 11.43
N LEU A 304 -33.63 -0.12 11.12
CA LEU A 304 -33.55 0.44 9.77
C LEU A 304 -32.37 1.40 9.71
N GLY A 305 -31.77 1.53 8.52
CA GLY A 305 -30.55 2.31 8.36
C GLY A 305 -29.30 1.59 8.89
N ASP A 306 -28.19 2.31 8.87
CA ASP A 306 -26.86 1.79 9.19
C ASP A 306 -26.31 2.51 10.43
N TYR A 307 -25.95 1.76 11.49
CA TYR A 307 -25.17 2.31 12.58
C TYR A 307 -23.74 2.52 12.08
N VAL A 308 -23.45 3.75 11.66
CA VAL A 308 -22.18 4.16 11.05
C VAL A 308 -21.11 4.54 12.07
N LYS A 309 -21.49 4.69 13.35
CA LYS A 309 -20.51 4.94 14.41
C LYS A 309 -19.71 3.69 14.74
N GLN A 310 -18.47 3.93 15.11
CA GLN A 310 -17.47 2.87 15.32
C GLN A 310 -17.38 2.40 16.78
N GLU A 311 -18.07 3.08 17.68
CA GLU A 311 -18.15 2.68 19.09
C GLU A 311 -19.19 1.58 19.26
N LYS A 312 -18.85 0.53 20.04
CA LYS A 312 -19.86 -0.39 20.53
C LYS A 312 -20.78 0.34 21.53
N ARG A 313 -22.07 0.46 21.19
CA ARG A 313 -23.09 1.09 22.03
C ARG A 313 -24.24 0.14 22.31
N ARG A 314 -24.75 0.19 23.54
CA ARG A 314 -25.92 -0.58 23.95
C ARG A 314 -27.14 0.31 23.83
N PHE A 315 -27.94 0.06 22.82
CA PHE A 315 -29.18 0.79 22.65
C PHE A 315 -30.30 0.12 23.45
N VAL A 316 -31.11 0.95 24.10
CA VAL A 316 -32.35 0.54 24.77
C VAL A 316 -33.47 1.42 24.24
N VAL A 317 -34.55 0.79 23.80
CA VAL A 317 -35.78 1.47 23.38
C VAL A 317 -36.90 0.95 24.26
N GLU A 318 -37.53 1.81 25.07
CA GLU A 318 -38.53 1.43 26.08
C GLU A 318 -39.85 2.15 25.83
N MET A 319 -40.96 1.41 25.84
CA MET A 319 -42.32 1.92 25.70
C MET A 319 -42.78 2.56 27.00
N GLU A 320 -43.25 3.80 26.90
CA GLU A 320 -43.77 4.56 28.04
C GLU A 320 -45.28 4.36 28.22
N THR A 321 -46.00 4.03 27.13
CA THR A 321 -47.46 3.86 27.16
C THR A 321 -47.91 2.61 26.40
N THR A 322 -48.97 1.96 26.88
CA THR A 322 -49.63 0.87 26.16
C THR A 322 -50.49 1.40 25.01
N GLY A 323 -50.40 0.79 23.82
CA GLY A 323 -51.18 1.15 22.64
C GLY A 323 -50.75 0.41 21.37
N GLU A 324 -51.32 0.81 20.24
CA GLU A 324 -50.92 0.30 18.92
C GLU A 324 -49.69 1.04 18.36
N VAL A 325 -49.03 0.47 17.35
CA VAL A 325 -48.00 1.18 16.57
C VAL A 325 -48.61 2.46 15.97
N GLY A 326 -47.95 3.61 16.10
CA GLY A 326 -48.48 4.91 15.68
C GLY A 326 -49.20 5.70 16.78
N ALA A 327 -49.44 5.10 17.95
CA ALA A 327 -50.14 5.74 19.07
C ALA A 327 -49.38 5.63 20.40
N ALA A 328 -48.73 4.50 20.66
CA ALA A 328 -47.88 4.34 21.84
C ALA A 328 -46.66 5.27 21.77
N THR A 329 -46.19 5.71 22.94
CA THR A 329 -44.98 6.53 23.08
C THR A 329 -43.83 5.73 23.67
N PHE A 330 -42.60 6.11 23.34
CA PHE A 330 -41.37 5.48 23.78
C PHE A 330 -40.28 6.51 24.09
N ARG A 331 -39.26 6.03 24.79
CA ARG A 331 -38.00 6.69 25.05
C ARG A 331 -36.84 5.80 24.65
N TRP A 332 -35.67 6.38 24.40
CA TRP A 332 -34.49 5.59 24.02
C TRP A 332 -33.19 6.10 24.63
N SER A 333 -32.25 5.18 24.75
CA SER A 333 -30.94 5.34 25.35
C SER A 333 -29.88 4.70 24.45
N LYS A 334 -28.66 5.24 24.47
CA LYS A 334 -27.48 4.72 23.77
C LYS A 334 -26.41 4.14 24.70
N ASP A 335 -26.65 4.19 26.01
CA ASP A 335 -25.72 3.79 27.06
C ASP A 335 -26.34 2.71 27.98
N GLY A 336 -27.21 1.87 27.44
CA GLY A 336 -27.81 0.76 28.17
C GLY A 336 -28.91 1.16 29.15
N GLY A 337 -29.48 2.36 29.03
CA GLY A 337 -30.54 2.88 29.90
C GLY A 337 -30.03 3.74 31.06
N LEU A 338 -28.75 4.12 31.06
CA LEU A 338 -28.17 5.00 32.09
C LEU A 338 -28.65 6.44 31.92
N THR A 339 -28.67 6.93 30.67
CA THR A 339 -29.24 8.22 30.29
C THR A 339 -30.21 8.06 29.12
N TRP A 340 -31.19 8.97 29.03
CA TRP A 340 -32.22 8.97 28.00
C TRP A 340 -32.00 10.13 27.04
N GLU A 341 -31.83 9.82 25.77
CA GLU A 341 -31.56 10.80 24.72
C GLU A 341 -32.84 11.54 24.32
N ALA A 342 -33.97 10.83 24.30
CA ALA A 342 -35.30 11.39 24.09
C ALA A 342 -36.39 10.54 24.74
N ALA A 343 -37.54 11.18 25.01
CA ALA A 343 -38.73 10.57 25.60
C ALA A 343 -40.01 11.18 25.01
N GLY A 344 -41.15 10.51 25.17
CA GLY A 344 -42.45 10.93 24.66
C GLY A 344 -42.59 10.80 23.14
N LEU A 345 -41.72 10.04 22.48
CA LEU A 345 -41.73 9.88 21.02
C LEU A 345 -42.82 8.90 20.61
N THR A 346 -43.68 9.25 19.65
CA THR A 346 -44.70 8.33 19.14
C THR A 346 -44.06 7.22 18.30
N SER A 347 -44.44 5.96 18.53
CA SER A 347 -43.96 4.81 17.76
C SER A 347 -44.41 4.89 16.30
N GLY A 348 -43.58 4.40 15.38
CA GLY A 348 -43.79 4.51 13.94
C GLY A 348 -43.73 3.16 13.24
N ASP A 349 -44.46 3.01 12.14
CA ASP A 349 -44.38 1.82 11.30
C ASP A 349 -43.21 1.93 10.30
N ARG A 350 -43.04 0.90 9.46
CA ARG A 350 -41.95 0.85 8.47
C ARG A 350 -41.97 2.02 7.47
N GLN A 351 -43.12 2.66 7.24
CA GLN A 351 -43.26 3.80 6.33
C GLN A 351 -42.94 5.13 7.02
N HIS A 352 -42.95 5.14 8.35
CA HIS A 352 -42.68 6.28 9.20
C HIS A 352 -41.64 5.94 10.27
N PRO A 353 -40.41 5.55 9.89
CA PRO A 353 -39.37 5.17 10.84
C PRO A 353 -38.93 6.39 11.68
N LEU A 354 -38.57 6.15 12.93
CA LEU A 354 -38.03 7.17 13.82
C LEU A 354 -36.52 7.05 13.90
N THR A 355 -35.84 8.12 13.50
CA THR A 355 -34.39 8.24 13.65
C THR A 355 -34.02 8.32 15.13
N LEU A 356 -33.07 7.49 15.53
CA LEU A 356 -32.42 7.57 16.82
C LEU A 356 -31.20 8.50 16.71
N GLU A 357 -30.03 7.94 16.40
CA GLU A 357 -28.76 8.64 16.21
C GLU A 357 -28.06 8.08 14.96
N ASP A 358 -27.26 8.91 14.28
CA ASP A 358 -26.30 8.48 13.23
C ASP A 358 -26.92 7.56 12.16
N ASP A 359 -28.03 8.00 11.56
CA ASP A 359 -28.78 7.30 10.51
C ASP A 359 -29.37 5.94 10.91
N LEU A 360 -29.18 5.50 12.16
CA LEU A 360 -29.94 4.42 12.75
C LEU A 360 -31.37 4.88 13.01
N ALA A 361 -32.32 4.12 12.51
CA ALA A 361 -33.74 4.34 12.71
C ALA A 361 -34.41 3.07 13.23
N VAL A 362 -35.52 3.27 13.93
CA VAL A 362 -36.37 2.20 14.44
C VAL A 362 -37.79 2.33 13.92
N ALA A 363 -38.40 1.19 13.67
CA ALA A 363 -39.82 1.09 13.35
C ALA A 363 -40.41 -0.16 14.02
N TRP A 364 -41.73 -0.28 14.02
CA TRP A 364 -42.41 -1.45 14.55
C TRP A 364 -43.34 -2.06 13.51
N GLU A 365 -43.43 -3.38 13.53
CA GLU A 365 -44.49 -4.14 12.87
C GLU A 365 -45.43 -4.70 13.93
N GLY A 366 -46.72 -4.33 13.82
CA GLY A 366 -47.77 -4.79 14.72
C GLY A 366 -47.99 -6.30 14.63
N GLY A 367 -48.44 -6.89 15.73
CA GLY A 367 -48.64 -8.32 15.89
C GLY A 367 -50.09 -8.69 16.19
N SER A 368 -50.31 -9.92 16.66
CA SER A 368 -51.64 -10.35 17.12
C SER A 368 -51.85 -9.98 18.59
N GLY A 369 -52.84 -9.13 18.87
CA GLY A 369 -53.11 -8.58 20.20
C GLY A 369 -52.44 -7.20 20.38
N THR A 370 -52.52 -6.61 21.58
CA THR A 370 -51.95 -5.28 21.84
C THR A 370 -50.48 -5.21 21.41
N ASP A 371 -50.18 -4.32 20.47
CA ASP A 371 -48.85 -4.22 19.86
C ASP A 371 -47.78 -3.85 20.88
N LEU A 372 -47.97 -2.76 21.61
CA LEU A 372 -46.97 -2.18 22.52
C LEU A 372 -47.58 -2.04 23.91
N VAL A 373 -46.91 -2.56 24.93
CA VAL A 373 -47.31 -2.43 26.33
C VAL A 373 -46.28 -1.55 27.06
N ALA A 374 -46.74 -0.67 27.96
CA ALA A 374 -45.83 0.15 28.77
C ALA A 374 -44.85 -0.74 29.55
N GLY A 375 -43.55 -0.42 29.47
CA GLY A 375 -42.45 -1.22 30.01
C GLY A 375 -41.93 -2.31 29.07
N ASP A 376 -42.53 -2.51 27.89
CA ASP A 376 -41.87 -3.27 26.83
C ASP A 376 -40.60 -2.53 26.42
N PHE A 377 -39.47 -3.24 26.36
CA PHE A 377 -38.25 -2.66 25.83
C PHE A 377 -37.48 -3.62 24.93
N TRP A 378 -36.74 -3.02 24.01
CA TRP A 378 -35.81 -3.69 23.14
C TRP A 378 -34.41 -3.24 23.51
N MET A 379 -33.51 -4.21 23.43
CA MET A 379 -32.10 -3.97 23.62
C MET A 379 -31.35 -4.56 22.45
N PHE A 380 -30.44 -3.78 21.89
CA PHE A 380 -29.57 -4.23 20.81
C PHE A 380 -28.23 -3.51 20.92
N TRP A 381 -27.22 -4.08 20.26
CA TRP A 381 -25.91 -3.47 20.17
C TRP A 381 -25.72 -2.86 18.79
N GLY A 382 -25.27 -1.61 18.76
CA GLY A 382 -24.62 -1.02 17.59
C GLY A 382 -23.10 -1.12 17.75
N GLY A 383 -22.39 -1.39 16.67
CA GLY A 383 -20.97 -1.79 16.69
C GLY A 383 -20.79 -3.29 16.95
N GLU A 384 -19.61 -3.82 16.62
CA GLU A 384 -19.19 -5.18 16.99
C GLU A 384 -18.11 -5.11 18.06
N PRO A 385 -18.16 -5.96 19.11
CA PRO A 385 -17.00 -6.23 19.95
C PRO A 385 -15.95 -7.11 19.26
N ILE A 386 -16.30 -7.88 18.20
CA ILE A 386 -15.43 -8.95 17.66
C ILE A 386 -14.77 -8.57 16.32
N ILE A 387 -15.34 -7.63 15.57
CA ILE A 387 -14.72 -7.16 14.34
C ILE A 387 -13.76 -6.02 14.70
N HIS A 388 -12.48 -6.35 14.84
CA HIS A 388 -11.44 -5.33 14.88
C HIS A 388 -11.57 -4.42 13.63
N PRO A 389 -11.42 -3.08 13.73
CA PRO A 389 -11.32 -2.23 12.54
C PRO A 389 -10.29 -2.84 11.61
N ARG A 390 -10.61 -2.95 10.31
CA ARG A 390 -9.59 -3.43 9.38
C ARG A 390 -8.53 -2.34 9.31
N ARG A 391 -7.28 -2.72 9.29
CA ARG A 391 -6.17 -1.79 9.15
C ARG A 391 -5.28 -2.17 7.99
N LEU A 392 -4.80 -1.14 7.32
CA LEU A 392 -3.64 -1.20 6.46
C LEU A 392 -2.43 -0.82 7.30
N LEU A 393 -1.46 -1.73 7.43
CA LEU A 393 -0.18 -1.43 8.06
C LEU A 393 0.74 -0.77 7.04
N VAL A 394 1.23 0.42 7.34
CA VAL A 394 2.28 1.08 6.57
C VAL A 394 3.58 0.87 7.31
N THR A 395 4.53 0.21 6.65
CA THR A 395 5.75 -0.31 7.26
C THR A 395 6.97 0.32 6.60
N LEU A 396 7.91 0.75 7.42
CA LEU A 396 9.23 1.22 7.02
C LEU A 396 10.28 0.25 7.53
N ASN A 397 11.37 0.10 6.78
CA ASN A 397 12.49 -0.75 7.17
C ASN A 397 13.82 0.00 7.07
N ASP A 398 14.66 -0.07 8.10
CA ASP A 398 15.96 0.62 8.15
C ASP A 398 17.17 -0.32 8.02
N SER A 399 16.95 -1.62 7.80
CA SER A 399 18.02 -2.60 7.77
C SER A 399 19.05 -2.33 6.67
N SER A 400 20.27 -2.77 6.94
CA SER A 400 21.38 -2.87 6.01
C SER A 400 21.46 -4.28 5.40
N HIS A 401 22.39 -4.45 4.45
CA HIS A 401 22.71 -5.76 3.89
C HIS A 401 23.59 -6.62 4.81
N GLU A 402 24.18 -6.02 5.84
CA GLU A 402 25.04 -6.71 6.82
C GLU A 402 24.25 -7.25 8.01
N ASP A 403 23.02 -6.77 8.23
CA ASP A 403 22.18 -7.22 9.33
C ASP A 403 21.76 -8.68 9.17
N SER A 404 21.86 -9.43 10.26
CA SER A 404 21.61 -10.88 10.26
C SER A 404 20.15 -11.25 10.03
N ASP A 405 19.24 -10.36 10.44
CA ASP A 405 17.80 -10.48 10.17
C ASP A 405 17.21 -9.14 9.70
N PRO A 406 17.35 -8.81 8.40
CA PRO A 406 16.89 -7.54 7.87
C PRO A 406 15.39 -7.28 7.98
N TRP A 407 14.60 -8.34 8.21
CA TRP A 407 13.13 -8.27 8.30
C TRP A 407 12.63 -8.49 9.73
N GLY A 408 13.54 -8.57 10.70
CA GLY A 408 13.23 -8.69 12.10
C GLY A 408 12.53 -7.46 12.66
N SER A 409 11.97 -7.60 13.86
CA SER A 409 11.30 -6.50 14.57
C SER A 409 12.24 -5.34 14.88
N GLU A 410 13.53 -5.63 15.00
CA GLU A 410 14.59 -4.63 15.20
C GLU A 410 14.76 -3.68 14.01
N HIS A 411 14.22 -3.99 12.84
CA HIS A 411 14.34 -3.11 11.67
C HIS A 411 13.00 -2.68 11.10
N THR A 412 11.89 -3.08 11.73
CA THR A 412 10.54 -2.95 11.15
C THR A 412 9.71 -1.97 11.97
N TYR A 413 9.36 -0.85 11.36
CA TYR A 413 8.63 0.26 11.98
C TYR A 413 7.28 0.42 11.32
N VAL A 414 6.21 0.53 12.10
CA VAL A 414 4.85 0.43 11.60
C VAL A 414 4.01 1.62 12.03
N HIS A 415 3.18 2.08 11.11
CA HIS A 415 2.00 2.90 11.35
C HIS A 415 0.77 2.14 10.82
N ALA A 416 -0.42 2.40 11.34
CA ALA A 416 -1.63 1.68 10.92
C ALA A 416 -2.76 2.65 10.62
N ILE A 417 -3.45 2.44 9.50
CA ILE A 417 -4.60 3.24 9.07
C ILE A 417 -5.86 2.37 9.07
N PRO A 418 -6.94 2.75 9.77
CA PRO A 418 -8.19 1.99 9.78
C PRO A 418 -8.99 2.14 8.47
N ASP A 419 -9.86 1.18 8.16
CA ASP A 419 -10.61 1.08 6.90
C ASP A 419 -11.92 1.86 6.84
N ARG A 420 -12.18 2.64 7.89
CA ARG A 420 -13.36 3.49 8.01
C ARG A 420 -13.44 4.64 7.01
N PHE A 421 -12.34 4.98 6.35
CA PHE A 421 -12.28 6.12 5.42
C PHE A 421 -12.87 5.72 4.06
N THR A 422 -14.20 5.78 3.96
CA THR A 422 -14.94 5.45 2.72
C THR A 422 -14.81 6.49 1.62
N GLU A 423 -14.40 7.71 1.98
CA GLU A 423 -14.02 8.77 1.06
C GLU A 423 -12.49 8.81 0.93
N ALA A 424 -12.01 9.24 -0.25
CA ALA A 424 -10.60 9.47 -0.49
C ALA A 424 -10.03 10.44 0.55
N THR A 425 -9.19 9.92 1.45
CA THR A 425 -8.66 10.66 2.59
C THR A 425 -7.15 10.79 2.45
N ALA A 426 -6.66 12.02 2.47
CA ALA A 426 -5.23 12.30 2.42
C ALA A 426 -4.58 12.09 3.80
N PHE A 427 -3.47 11.36 3.82
CA PHE A 427 -2.63 11.13 4.97
C PHE A 427 -1.27 11.80 4.75
N ASP A 428 -0.77 12.41 5.81
CA ASP A 428 0.52 13.08 5.82
C ASP A 428 1.25 12.74 7.13
N LEU A 429 1.97 11.62 7.11
CA LEU A 429 2.51 10.94 8.27
C LEU A 429 3.98 11.27 8.50
N PRO A 430 4.35 11.93 9.60
CA PRO A 430 5.74 12.07 9.99
C PRO A 430 6.40 10.71 10.24
N LEU A 431 7.65 10.53 9.83
CA LEU A 431 8.41 9.29 10.06
C LEU A 431 8.55 8.96 11.56
N GLY A 432 8.49 9.97 12.44
CA GLY A 432 8.42 9.77 13.89
C GLY A 432 7.17 9.02 14.40
N GLN A 433 6.12 8.88 13.59
CA GLN A 433 4.92 8.11 13.94
C GLN A 433 5.00 6.61 13.58
N PHE A 434 6.11 6.16 13.00
CA PHE A 434 6.36 4.75 12.70
C PHE A 434 7.18 4.14 13.82
N TRP A 435 6.63 3.09 14.45
CA TRP A 435 7.17 2.53 15.69
C TRP A 435 7.52 1.05 15.52
N ARG A 436 8.58 0.60 16.19
CA ARG A 436 8.79 -0.83 16.37
C ARG A 436 7.66 -1.42 17.21
N ARG A 437 7.34 -2.69 16.94
CA ARG A 437 6.24 -3.42 17.62
C ARG A 437 6.74 -4.32 18.75
N ASP A 438 8.05 -4.45 18.93
CA ASP A 438 8.70 -5.34 19.88
C ASP A 438 8.56 -4.92 21.35
N ASN A 439 8.19 -3.66 21.60
CA ASN A 439 7.84 -3.16 22.93
C ASN A 439 6.37 -2.71 23.06
N LEU A 440 5.57 -2.85 22.00
CA LEU A 440 4.17 -2.40 21.98
C LEU A 440 3.24 -3.56 22.36
N ILE A 441 2.41 -3.36 23.39
CA ILE A 441 1.45 -4.36 23.88
C ILE A 441 0.08 -4.14 23.21
N ASP A 442 -0.44 -2.92 23.25
CA ASP A 442 -1.72 -2.56 22.62
C ASP A 442 -1.81 -1.04 22.41
N ASP A 443 -2.04 -0.59 21.18
CA ASP A 443 -2.45 0.80 20.88
C ASP A 443 -3.79 0.85 20.13
N GLY A 444 -4.48 -0.28 19.98
CA GLY A 444 -5.64 -0.42 19.10
C GLY A 444 -5.29 -0.44 17.61
N ASP A 445 -4.32 0.36 17.18
CA ASP A 445 -3.99 0.56 15.78
C ASP A 445 -2.95 -0.44 15.26
N ARG A 446 -1.69 -0.39 15.70
CA ARG A 446 -0.59 -1.23 15.21
C ARG A 446 -0.57 -2.63 15.83
N VAL A 447 -0.92 -2.71 17.12
CA VAL A 447 -0.97 -3.97 17.87
C VAL A 447 -2.26 -4.00 18.69
N GLN A 448 -2.91 -5.15 18.67
CA GLN A 448 -4.09 -5.40 19.50
C GLN A 448 -3.85 -6.63 20.36
N ALA A 449 -3.88 -6.42 21.66
CA ALA A 449 -3.84 -7.47 22.65
C ALA A 449 -5.22 -8.12 22.80
N MET A 450 -5.24 -9.34 23.35
CA MET A 450 -6.46 -9.92 23.89
C MET A 450 -6.78 -9.21 25.20
N TRP A 451 -8.04 -8.79 25.36
CA TRP A 451 -8.51 -8.16 26.60
C TRP A 451 -9.50 -9.05 27.34
N GLY A 452 -9.48 -8.97 28.67
CA GLY A 452 -10.49 -9.54 29.54
C GLY A 452 -10.82 -8.62 30.72
N SER A 453 -11.89 -8.94 31.43
CA SER A 453 -12.35 -8.18 32.60
C SER A 453 -12.56 -9.09 33.81
N TRP A 454 -12.53 -8.50 34.99
CA TRP A 454 -12.91 -9.15 36.25
C TRP A 454 -13.48 -8.12 37.22
N TYR A 455 -14.28 -8.60 38.17
CA TYR A 455 -14.67 -7.85 39.35
C TYR A 455 -14.69 -8.74 40.58
N SER A 456 -14.56 -8.11 41.74
CA SER A 456 -14.75 -8.74 43.05
C SER A 456 -15.96 -8.10 43.72
N ALA A 457 -16.77 -8.88 44.41
CA ALA A 457 -17.93 -8.39 45.14
C ALA A 457 -18.11 -9.10 46.48
N SER A 458 -18.65 -8.38 47.46
CA SER A 458 -18.96 -8.93 48.79
C SER A 458 -20.14 -9.90 48.78
N GLN A 459 -20.99 -9.83 47.76
CA GLN A 459 -22.15 -10.69 47.54
C GLN A 459 -22.37 -10.84 46.03
N ALA A 460 -23.20 -11.82 45.62
CA ALA A 460 -23.63 -11.93 44.23
C ALA A 460 -24.42 -10.68 43.81
N GLY A 461 -24.20 -10.22 42.58
CA GLY A 461 -24.89 -9.07 42.02
C GLY A 461 -24.64 -8.97 40.53
N ASP A 462 -25.45 -8.15 39.87
CA ASP A 462 -25.35 -7.89 38.44
C ASP A 462 -24.35 -6.78 38.22
N SER A 463 -23.14 -7.13 37.76
CA SER A 463 -22.10 -6.19 37.36
C SER A 463 -21.72 -6.49 35.93
N ASP A 464 -21.66 -5.46 35.10
CA ASP A 464 -21.36 -5.55 33.67
C ASP A 464 -20.10 -4.72 33.39
N ILE A 465 -19.11 -5.33 32.75
CA ILE A 465 -17.90 -4.66 32.28
C ILE A 465 -17.77 -4.99 30.81
N THR A 466 -17.93 -3.97 29.97
CA THR A 466 -17.80 -4.10 28.53
C THR A 466 -16.46 -3.52 28.09
N ILE A 467 -15.76 -4.29 27.26
CA ILE A 467 -14.54 -3.86 26.57
C ILE A 467 -14.85 -3.77 25.09
N GLY A 468 -14.47 -2.65 24.48
CA GLY A 468 -14.63 -2.40 23.06
C GLY A 468 -13.54 -1.47 22.52
N THR A 469 -13.74 -1.04 21.28
CA THR A 469 -12.92 -0.04 20.61
C THR A 469 -13.74 1.25 20.42
N ARG A 470 -13.08 2.38 20.63
CA ARG A 470 -13.51 3.70 20.15
C ARG A 470 -12.61 4.00 18.98
N GLU A 471 -13.15 3.91 17.78
CA GLU A 471 -12.41 4.36 16.61
C GLU A 471 -12.70 5.86 16.46
N GLU A 472 -11.77 6.70 16.91
CA GLU A 472 -11.78 8.15 16.72
C GLU A 472 -10.34 8.63 16.52
N THR A 473 -10.11 9.55 15.58
CA THR A 473 -8.78 10.13 15.37
C THR A 473 -8.48 11.13 16.49
N GLU A 474 -7.56 10.79 17.36
CA GLU A 474 -7.08 11.61 18.48
C GLU A 474 -5.60 11.91 18.28
N ILE A 475 -5.21 13.18 18.47
CA ILE A 475 -3.81 13.58 18.51
C ILE A 475 -3.43 13.78 19.97
N LEU A 476 -2.70 12.82 20.52
CA LEU A 476 -2.29 12.80 21.93
C LEU A 476 -0.78 12.97 22.01
N LEU A 477 -0.32 14.02 22.69
CA LEU A 477 1.11 14.32 22.85
C LEU A 477 1.89 14.40 21.52
N GLY A 478 1.23 14.80 20.43
CA GLY A 478 1.83 14.90 19.08
C GLY A 478 1.80 13.60 18.26
N GLU A 479 1.24 12.52 18.82
CA GLU A 479 1.07 11.23 18.17
C GLU A 479 -0.37 11.03 17.73
N THR A 480 -0.57 10.45 16.56
CA THR A 480 -1.91 10.15 16.03
C THR A 480 -2.32 8.74 16.41
N PHE A 481 -3.49 8.61 17.01
CA PHE A 481 -4.18 7.35 17.30
C PHE A 481 -5.55 7.39 16.63
N TYR A 482 -5.90 6.34 15.90
CA TYR A 482 -7.20 6.22 15.24
C TYR A 482 -8.19 5.36 16.03
N THR A 483 -7.67 4.50 16.91
CA THR A 483 -8.43 3.60 17.75
C THR A 483 -7.92 3.67 19.18
N GLN A 484 -8.84 3.67 20.14
CA GLN A 484 -8.55 3.52 21.56
C GLN A 484 -9.41 2.40 22.14
N ARG A 485 -8.92 1.76 23.20
CA ARG A 485 -9.75 0.87 24.01
C ARG A 485 -10.77 1.70 24.77
N HIS A 486 -12.02 1.29 24.67
CA HIS A 486 -13.14 1.88 25.39
C HIS A 486 -13.71 0.83 26.32
N ILE A 487 -13.65 1.12 27.62
CA ILE A 487 -14.03 0.20 28.67
C ILE A 487 -15.11 0.88 29.47
N THR A 488 -16.29 0.29 29.56
CA THR A 488 -17.39 0.81 30.36
C THR A 488 -17.74 -0.18 31.44
N TRP A 489 -18.13 0.31 32.61
CA TRP A 489 -18.63 -0.54 33.68
C TRP A 489 -19.92 -0.01 34.28
N ASP A 490 -20.75 -0.94 34.70
CA ASP A 490 -21.88 -0.74 35.60
C ASP A 490 -21.81 -1.84 36.66
N LEU A 491 -21.41 -1.46 37.86
CA LEU A 491 -21.07 -2.35 38.97
C LEU A 491 -22.17 -2.31 40.01
N SER A 492 -22.52 -3.49 40.51
CA SER A 492 -23.42 -3.62 41.65
C SER A 492 -22.88 -2.86 42.88
N PRO A 493 -23.74 -2.40 43.80
CA PRO A 493 -23.32 -1.75 45.04
C PRO A 493 -22.42 -2.62 45.94
N TYR A 494 -22.34 -3.92 45.66
CA TYR A 494 -21.53 -4.88 46.41
C TYR A 494 -20.12 -5.05 45.84
N ALA A 495 -19.83 -4.48 44.66
CA ALA A 495 -18.52 -4.55 44.03
C ALA A 495 -17.47 -3.88 44.91
N THR A 496 -16.40 -4.61 45.18
CA THR A 496 -15.29 -4.14 46.04
C THR A 496 -14.07 -3.74 45.23
N ALA A 497 -13.91 -4.29 44.02
CA ALA A 497 -12.84 -3.97 43.07
C ALA A 497 -13.24 -4.41 41.66
N PHE A 498 -12.63 -3.81 40.64
CA PHE A 498 -12.69 -4.31 39.27
C PHE A 498 -11.39 -4.05 38.54
N GLY A 499 -11.17 -4.76 37.44
CA GLY A 499 -10.05 -4.52 36.55
C GLY A 499 -10.28 -5.09 35.16
N VAL A 500 -9.45 -4.63 34.25
CA VAL A 500 -9.33 -5.14 32.89
C VAL A 500 -7.88 -5.46 32.61
N TRP A 501 -7.64 -6.48 31.80
CA TRP A 501 -6.30 -6.93 31.52
C TRP A 501 -6.05 -7.14 30.04
N ALA A 502 -4.84 -6.82 29.60
CA ALA A 502 -4.29 -7.10 28.29
C ALA A 502 -3.29 -8.26 28.38
N GLY A 503 -3.52 -9.32 27.61
CA GLY A 503 -2.56 -10.42 27.45
C GLY A 503 -1.40 -10.02 26.55
N ILE A 504 -0.18 -10.36 26.95
CA ILE A 504 1.04 -10.09 26.18
C ILE A 504 1.41 -11.34 25.37
N ASP A 505 1.52 -11.19 24.04
CA ASP A 505 2.17 -12.18 23.19
C ASP A 505 3.69 -12.07 23.33
N THR A 506 4.26 -12.86 24.25
CA THR A 506 5.68 -12.81 24.59
C THR A 506 6.61 -13.21 23.45
N ALA A 507 6.08 -13.80 22.37
CA ALA A 507 6.87 -14.08 21.17
C ALA A 507 7.07 -12.83 20.30
N ARG A 508 6.21 -11.82 20.45
CA ARG A 508 6.23 -10.56 19.66
C ARG A 508 6.62 -9.34 20.49
N CYS A 509 6.33 -9.35 21.79
CA CYS A 509 6.62 -8.25 22.70
C CYS A 509 7.25 -8.81 23.99
N ASN A 510 8.50 -8.44 24.27
CA ASN A 510 9.25 -9.00 25.40
C ASN A 510 9.55 -7.91 26.42
N SER A 511 9.25 -8.17 27.70
CA SER A 511 9.52 -7.21 28.77
C SER A 511 10.95 -7.27 29.31
N ALA A 512 11.78 -8.23 28.89
CA ALA A 512 13.14 -8.39 29.38
C ALA A 512 14.00 -7.15 29.06
N GLY A 513 14.65 -6.57 30.06
CA GLY A 513 15.47 -5.37 29.91
C GLY A 513 14.69 -4.06 29.99
N HIS A 514 13.35 -4.11 29.99
CA HIS A 514 12.51 -2.94 30.16
C HIS A 514 12.24 -2.61 31.62
N VAL A 515 12.09 -1.31 31.93
CA VAL A 515 11.98 -0.81 33.30
C VAL A 515 10.61 -0.21 33.63
N ASN A 516 9.86 0.25 32.62
CA ASN A 516 8.53 0.83 32.80
C ASN A 516 7.47 0.14 31.94
N VAL A 517 6.24 0.15 32.45
CA VAL A 517 5.02 -0.01 31.65
C VAL A 517 4.40 1.37 31.48
N ASN A 518 4.17 1.76 30.24
CA ASN A 518 3.64 3.06 29.87
C ASN A 518 2.29 2.89 29.16
N PHE A 519 1.34 3.80 29.42
CA PHE A 519 0.11 3.91 28.66
C PHE A 519 -0.52 5.30 28.77
N LEU A 520 -1.38 5.64 27.81
CA LEU A 520 -2.27 6.79 27.88
C LEU A 520 -3.62 6.36 28.43
N ILE A 521 -4.16 7.13 29.38
CA ILE A 521 -5.49 6.88 29.94
C ILE A 521 -6.29 8.17 30.11
N LYS A 522 -7.60 8.06 29.86
CA LYS A 522 -8.61 9.06 30.23
C LYS A 522 -9.78 8.37 30.93
N PRO A 523 -9.83 8.40 32.27
CA PRO A 523 -11.00 7.98 33.02
C PRO A 523 -12.14 8.98 32.87
N VAL A 524 -13.38 8.52 32.76
CA VAL A 524 -14.59 9.35 32.74
C VAL A 524 -15.55 8.80 33.79
N VAL A 525 -15.68 9.53 34.89
CA VAL A 525 -16.50 9.16 36.05
C VAL A 525 -17.24 10.40 36.53
N ALA A 526 -18.56 10.32 36.66
CA ALA A 526 -19.37 11.45 37.09
C ALA A 526 -19.07 11.83 38.56
N GLY A 527 -18.91 13.13 38.82
CA GLY A 527 -18.74 13.66 40.19
C GLY A 527 -17.37 13.41 40.85
N ALA A 528 -16.41 12.80 40.15
CA ALA A 528 -15.05 12.58 40.64
C ALA A 528 -14.04 13.50 39.93
N GLY A 529 -13.12 14.11 40.68
CA GLY A 529 -11.99 14.87 40.12
C GLY A 529 -10.75 14.01 39.85
N SER A 530 -10.59 12.92 40.61
CA SER A 530 -9.48 11.98 40.50
C SER A 530 -9.94 10.56 40.79
N LEU A 531 -9.19 9.58 40.31
CA LEU A 531 -9.44 8.16 40.53
C LEU A 531 -8.15 7.45 40.98
N SER A 532 -8.26 6.55 41.95
CA SER A 532 -7.15 5.66 42.33
C SER A 532 -7.19 4.43 41.43
N LEU A 533 -6.17 4.26 40.60
CA LEU A 533 -5.98 3.09 39.75
C LEU A 533 -4.96 2.16 40.38
N ARG A 534 -5.16 0.86 40.16
CA ARG A 534 -4.15 -0.16 40.39
C ARG A 534 -3.70 -0.68 39.04
N VAL A 535 -2.41 -0.56 38.77
CA VAL A 535 -1.76 -1.22 37.63
C VAL A 535 -1.10 -2.49 38.14
N LYS A 536 -1.43 -3.63 37.55
CA LYS A 536 -0.80 -4.92 37.88
C LYS A 536 -0.08 -5.48 36.68
N VAL A 537 0.91 -6.32 36.96
CA VAL A 537 1.53 -7.18 35.97
C VAL A 537 1.57 -8.60 36.50
N LYS A 538 1.47 -9.56 35.57
CA LYS A 538 1.67 -10.98 35.85
C LYS A 538 2.98 -11.43 35.21
N ASP A 539 3.88 -12.02 35.98
CA ASP A 539 5.11 -12.60 35.44
C ASP A 539 4.93 -14.03 34.91
N ALA A 540 5.98 -14.56 34.27
CA ALA A 540 6.00 -15.91 33.74
C ALA A 540 5.82 -17.02 34.80
N GLN A 541 6.05 -16.73 36.08
CA GLN A 541 5.84 -17.68 37.18
C GLN A 541 4.39 -17.65 37.71
N GLY A 542 3.56 -16.75 37.19
CA GLY A 542 2.18 -16.55 37.63
C GLY A 542 2.04 -15.69 38.88
N SER A 543 3.10 -14.97 39.27
CA SER A 543 3.08 -14.00 40.37
C SER A 543 2.48 -12.68 39.87
N TYR A 544 1.70 -12.03 40.72
CA TYR A 544 1.12 -10.71 40.45
C TYR A 544 1.82 -9.64 41.28
N PHE A 545 2.18 -8.55 40.61
CA PHE A 545 2.76 -7.36 41.22
C PHE A 545 1.90 -6.16 40.87
N TYR A 546 1.83 -5.17 41.75
CA TYR A 546 0.99 -4.00 41.53
C TYR A 546 1.64 -2.70 41.98
N ARG A 547 1.12 -1.60 41.45
CA ARG A 547 1.35 -0.25 41.93
C ARG A 547 0.03 0.52 41.85
N ASP A 548 -0.26 1.29 42.89
CA ASP A 548 -1.41 2.17 42.92
C ASP A 548 -0.99 3.58 42.48
N GLU A 549 -1.77 4.18 41.60
CA GLU A 549 -1.54 5.50 41.01
C GLU A 549 -2.80 6.34 41.08
N THR A 550 -2.65 7.65 41.26
CA THR A 550 -3.80 8.58 41.23
C THR A 550 -3.81 9.34 39.92
N VAL A 551 -4.92 9.23 39.18
CA VAL A 551 -5.08 9.86 37.87
C VAL A 551 -6.20 10.89 37.90
N GLN A 552 -6.10 11.91 37.05
CA GLN A 552 -7.17 12.89 36.85
C GLN A 552 -8.31 12.30 36.04
N VAL A 553 -9.55 12.62 36.41
CA VAL A 553 -10.76 12.23 35.66
C VAL A 553 -11.03 13.29 34.58
N ASN A 554 -11.57 12.86 33.44
CA ASN A 554 -11.92 13.65 32.25
C ASN A 554 -10.74 14.28 31.49
N ALA A 555 -9.51 13.82 31.72
CA ALA A 555 -8.32 14.28 31.01
C ALA A 555 -7.44 13.11 30.55
N TRP A 556 -6.93 13.19 29.33
CA TRP A 556 -5.88 12.29 28.86
C TRP A 556 -4.57 12.57 29.61
N GLN A 557 -3.92 11.52 30.10
CA GLN A 557 -2.61 11.61 30.72
C GLN A 557 -1.77 10.36 30.43
N ARG A 558 -0.45 10.55 30.39
CA ARG A 558 0.54 9.46 30.33
C ARG A 558 0.76 8.93 31.74
N LEU A 559 0.62 7.63 31.92
CA LEU A 559 1.04 6.93 33.13
C LEU A 559 2.29 6.11 32.82
N SER A 560 3.30 6.24 33.68
CA SER A 560 4.56 5.49 33.61
C SER A 560 4.79 4.77 34.93
N VAL A 561 4.64 3.45 34.91
CA VAL A 561 4.75 2.60 36.09
C VAL A 561 6.08 1.87 36.07
N THR A 562 6.96 2.22 37.00
CA THR A 562 8.27 1.56 37.15
C THR A 562 8.12 0.17 37.76
N LEU A 563 8.54 -0.86 37.01
CA LEU A 563 8.41 -2.27 37.37
C LEU A 563 9.17 -2.62 38.66
N GLY A 564 10.36 -2.03 38.86
CA GLY A 564 11.18 -2.24 40.06
C GLY A 564 10.57 -1.68 41.36
N GLU A 565 9.54 -0.85 41.26
CA GLU A 565 8.85 -0.24 42.40
C GLU A 565 7.49 -0.93 42.70
N MET A 566 7.13 -1.97 41.93
CA MET A 566 5.89 -2.69 42.15
C MET A 566 5.95 -3.59 43.39
N THR A 567 4.84 -3.64 44.13
CA THR A 567 4.67 -4.47 45.32
C THR A 567 4.13 -5.84 44.92
N LEU A 568 4.61 -6.92 45.55
CA LEU A 568 4.05 -8.26 45.37
C LEU A 568 2.60 -8.30 45.89
N GLU A 569 1.65 -8.67 45.04
CA GLU A 569 0.26 -8.96 45.43
C GLU A 569 0.08 -10.43 45.79
N SER A 570 0.59 -11.33 44.96
CA SER A 570 0.53 -12.79 45.17
C SER A 570 1.62 -13.52 44.38
N GLY A 571 2.07 -14.67 44.87
CA GLY A 571 3.13 -15.46 44.24
C GLY A 571 4.49 -15.30 44.91
N ALA A 572 5.56 -15.23 44.10
CA ALA A 572 6.95 -15.21 44.55
C ALA A 572 7.65 -13.89 44.18
N TYR A 573 8.68 -13.52 44.95
CA TYR A 573 9.54 -12.35 44.73
C TYR A 573 10.98 -12.80 44.36
N PRO A 574 11.73 -12.06 43.51
CA PRO A 574 11.38 -10.81 42.84
C PRO A 574 10.52 -11.00 41.59
N LEU A 575 10.02 -9.88 41.03
CA LEU A 575 9.39 -9.85 39.71
C LEU A 575 10.32 -10.45 38.67
N THR A 576 9.80 -11.38 37.86
CA THR A 576 10.55 -12.03 36.78
C THR A 576 10.01 -11.66 35.40
N HIS A 577 10.80 -11.94 34.37
CA HIS A 577 10.46 -11.70 32.96
C HIS A 577 10.43 -13.04 32.20
N PRO A 578 9.70 -13.14 31.07
CA PRO A 578 8.82 -12.11 30.50
C PRO A 578 7.52 -11.92 31.29
N LEU A 579 6.90 -10.75 31.13
CA LEU A 579 5.56 -10.46 31.66
C LEU A 579 4.51 -11.00 30.70
N GLN A 580 3.40 -11.52 31.25
CA GLN A 580 2.33 -12.17 30.50
C GLN A 580 1.06 -11.33 30.41
N VAL A 581 0.84 -10.43 31.37
CA VAL A 581 -0.38 -9.63 31.49
C VAL A 581 -0.04 -8.26 32.05
N VAL A 582 -0.70 -7.22 31.54
CA VAL A 582 -0.88 -5.94 32.24
C VAL A 582 -2.35 -5.77 32.57
N ASP A 583 -2.65 -5.43 33.83
CA ASP A 583 -3.99 -5.19 34.35
C ASP A 583 -4.12 -3.73 34.81
N VAL A 584 -5.26 -3.10 34.53
CA VAL A 584 -5.59 -1.75 34.97
C VAL A 584 -6.99 -1.80 35.60
N GLY A 585 -7.12 -1.35 36.84
CA GLY A 585 -8.38 -1.42 37.55
C GLY A 585 -8.48 -0.47 38.73
N CYS A 586 -9.56 -0.60 39.50
CA CYS A 586 -9.77 0.11 40.77
C CYS A 586 -9.71 -0.91 41.92
N PRO A 587 -8.78 -0.75 42.88
CA PRO A 587 -8.51 -1.79 43.88
C PRO A 587 -9.50 -1.81 45.06
N THR A 588 -10.16 -0.68 45.34
CA THR A 588 -11.08 -0.56 46.49
C THR A 588 -12.17 0.46 46.20
N SER A 589 -13.42 0.12 46.57
CA SER A 589 -14.58 1.01 46.48
C SER A 589 -14.73 1.67 45.10
N PRO A 590 -14.79 0.87 44.02
CA PRO A 590 -14.89 1.42 42.68
C PRO A 590 -16.16 2.26 42.51
N PRO A 591 -16.13 3.30 41.66
CA PRO A 591 -17.35 3.99 41.25
C PRO A 591 -18.35 3.00 40.66
N SER A 592 -19.63 3.16 40.96
CA SER A 592 -20.67 2.25 40.47
C SER A 592 -20.72 2.21 38.94
N ASN A 593 -20.44 3.31 38.27
CA ASN A 593 -20.36 3.35 36.81
C ASN A 593 -19.27 4.32 36.32
N GLY A 594 -18.86 4.13 35.07
CA GLY A 594 -17.89 5.00 34.42
C GLY A 594 -17.28 4.35 33.18
N ALA A 595 -16.28 5.04 32.63
CA ALA A 595 -15.53 4.56 31.48
C ALA A 595 -14.02 4.83 31.58
N PHE A 596 -13.21 3.98 30.95
CA PHE A 596 -11.80 4.22 30.64
C PHE A 596 -11.62 4.27 29.13
N TYR A 597 -10.89 5.28 28.67
CA TYR A 597 -10.22 5.26 27.37
C TYR A 597 -8.74 4.96 27.59
N LEU A 598 -8.22 3.96 26.90
CA LEU A 598 -6.84 3.48 27.02
C LEU A 598 -6.21 3.33 25.63
N THR A 599 -4.98 3.77 25.47
CA THR A 599 -4.18 3.51 24.26
C THR A 599 -2.68 3.55 24.61
N ASP A 600 -1.84 3.20 23.64
CA ASP A 600 -0.39 3.27 23.74
C ASP A 600 0.20 2.48 24.93
N LEU A 601 -0.34 1.29 25.20
CA LEU A 601 0.16 0.37 26.21
C LEU A 601 1.42 -0.32 25.71
N LYS A 602 2.56 -0.06 26.36
CA LYS A 602 3.89 -0.49 25.91
C LYS A 602 4.89 -0.59 27.05
N PHE A 603 6.06 -1.14 26.74
CA PHE A 603 7.25 -1.07 27.59
C PHE A 603 8.15 0.10 27.19
N ASP A 604 8.54 0.91 28.18
CA ASP A 604 9.37 2.12 28.00
C ASP A 604 8.87 3.05 26.86
N GLU A 605 9.77 3.84 26.27
CA GLU A 605 9.44 4.79 25.20
C GLU A 605 9.37 4.13 23.82
N HIS A 606 8.70 4.79 22.87
CA HIS A 606 8.68 4.33 21.48
C HIS A 606 10.09 4.30 20.87
N GLN A 607 10.41 3.20 20.19
CA GLN A 607 11.48 3.19 19.21
C GLN A 607 10.90 3.63 17.87
N THR A 608 11.24 4.86 17.43
CA THR A 608 10.66 5.49 16.24
C THR A 608 11.63 5.49 15.06
N PHE A 609 11.10 5.60 13.85
CA PHE A 609 11.92 5.68 12.62
C PHE A 609 12.63 7.04 12.46
N ALA A 610 12.30 8.06 13.26
CA ALA A 610 12.87 9.41 13.10
C ALA A 610 14.40 9.48 13.24
N ALA A 611 15.01 8.49 13.90
CA ALA A 611 16.46 8.40 14.09
C ALA A 611 17.15 7.40 13.13
N ALA A 612 16.43 6.86 12.14
CA ALA A 612 16.98 5.90 11.19
C ALA A 612 17.98 6.59 10.24
N ASP A 613 19.11 5.92 9.99
CA ASP A 613 20.12 6.38 9.03
C ASP A 613 19.86 5.89 7.59
N ARG A 614 18.87 5.00 7.42
CA ARG A 614 18.54 4.33 6.16
C ARG A 614 17.03 4.11 6.03
N LEU A 615 16.51 4.23 4.82
CA LEU A 615 15.19 3.75 4.43
C LEU A 615 15.35 2.71 3.33
N ARG A 616 15.19 1.44 3.70
CA ARG A 616 15.28 0.31 2.78
C ARG A 616 14.00 0.08 2.00
N VAL A 617 12.86 0.13 2.66
CA VAL A 617 11.57 -0.27 2.10
C VAL A 617 10.44 0.59 2.68
N VAL A 618 9.45 0.89 1.84
CA VAL A 618 8.11 1.33 2.24
C VAL A 618 7.10 0.28 1.81
N GLU A 619 6.35 -0.30 2.74
CA GLU A 619 5.44 -1.41 2.49
C GLU A 619 4.04 -1.14 3.04
N PHE A 620 3.02 -1.46 2.25
CA PHE A 620 1.62 -1.51 2.64
C PHE A 620 1.23 -2.97 2.83
N LYS A 621 0.88 -3.33 4.06
CA LYS A 621 0.68 -4.71 4.49
C LYS A 621 -0.72 -4.91 5.08
N MET A 622 -1.42 -5.90 4.54
CA MET A 622 -2.68 -6.42 5.03
C MET A 622 -2.40 -7.69 5.83
N GLU A 623 -2.61 -7.65 7.15
CA GLU A 623 -2.55 -8.85 8.01
C GLU A 623 -3.94 -9.43 8.19
N GLN A 624 -4.05 -10.75 8.44
CA GLN A 624 -5.33 -11.36 8.76
C GLN A 624 -5.91 -10.76 10.05
N GLN A 625 -7.18 -10.33 9.97
CA GLN A 625 -7.88 -9.60 11.04
C GLN A 625 -9.26 -10.20 11.32
N GLY A 626 -9.39 -11.53 11.24
CA GLY A 626 -10.68 -12.22 11.41
C GLY A 626 -11.60 -12.16 10.19
N LEU A 627 -11.09 -11.74 9.03
CA LEU A 627 -11.87 -11.50 7.82
C LEU A 627 -11.34 -12.31 6.65
N THR A 628 -12.25 -12.73 5.78
CA THR A 628 -11.91 -13.50 4.58
C THR A 628 -11.33 -12.63 3.47
N GLU A 629 -11.65 -11.32 3.42
CA GLU A 629 -11.22 -10.39 2.38
C GLU A 629 -10.85 -9.02 2.96
N HIS A 630 -9.81 -8.40 2.37
CA HIS A 630 -9.31 -7.05 2.65
C HIS A 630 -9.24 -6.29 1.33
N GLU A 631 -9.65 -5.02 1.32
CA GLU A 631 -9.85 -4.26 0.08
C GLU A 631 -9.62 -2.76 0.33
N TRP A 632 -8.81 -2.14 -0.54
CA TRP A 632 -8.33 -0.77 -0.39
C TRP A 632 -7.99 -0.14 -1.75
N TRP A 633 -8.16 1.19 -1.84
CA TRP A 633 -7.66 2.01 -2.93
C TRP A 633 -6.59 2.97 -2.40
N LEU A 634 -5.44 3.00 -3.08
CA LEU A 634 -4.29 3.82 -2.72
C LEU A 634 -3.92 4.73 -3.90
N ASP A 635 -3.62 6.00 -3.62
CA ASP A 635 -3.23 7.01 -4.59
C ASP A 635 -2.23 8.01 -3.98
N GLU A 636 -1.62 8.85 -4.82
CA GLU A 636 -0.73 9.97 -4.45
C GLU A 636 0.36 9.60 -3.42
N VAL A 637 0.94 8.40 -3.53
CA VAL A 637 1.94 7.92 -2.57
C VAL A 637 3.24 8.68 -2.79
N ALA A 638 3.71 9.41 -1.78
CA ALA A 638 4.94 10.16 -1.88
C ALA A 638 5.75 10.29 -0.59
N LEU A 639 7.06 10.50 -0.71
CA LEU A 639 7.94 10.92 0.38
C LEU A 639 8.28 12.40 0.20
N ASN A 640 8.09 13.20 1.24
CA ASN A 640 8.12 14.66 1.17
C ASN A 640 9.55 15.24 1.07
N LEU A 641 10.17 15.12 -0.09
CA LEU A 641 11.42 15.81 -0.36
C LEU A 641 11.14 17.29 -0.64
N THR A 642 11.33 18.14 0.37
CA THR A 642 11.24 19.62 0.25
C THR A 642 12.56 20.27 -0.19
N ALA A 643 13.62 19.49 -0.42
CA ALA A 643 14.86 19.99 -0.97
C ALA A 643 14.58 20.66 -2.32
N ALA A 644 15.12 21.86 -2.54
CA ALA A 644 15.31 22.39 -3.88
C ALA A 644 16.00 21.28 -4.67
N ASP A 645 15.35 20.76 -5.71
CA ASP A 645 15.93 19.75 -6.57
C ASP A 645 17.35 20.20 -6.90
N PRO A 646 18.41 19.51 -6.43
CA PRO A 646 19.77 19.92 -6.72
C PRO A 646 20.05 19.84 -8.23
N TYR A 647 19.16 19.17 -8.98
CA TYR A 647 19.28 18.88 -10.40
C TYR A 647 17.94 19.09 -11.15
N PRO A 648 17.39 20.33 -11.17
CA PRO A 648 16.07 20.66 -11.74
C PRO A 648 15.98 20.46 -13.26
N TYR A 649 17.04 19.97 -13.88
CA TYR A 649 17.23 19.76 -15.31
C TYR A 649 17.63 18.32 -15.67
N ALA A 650 17.69 17.41 -14.69
CA ALA A 650 17.98 16.00 -14.92
C ALA A 650 16.71 15.25 -15.43
N PRO A 651 16.83 14.38 -16.47
CA PRO A 651 15.73 13.50 -16.85
C PRO A 651 15.36 12.56 -15.70
N ARG A 652 14.04 12.33 -15.55
CA ARG A 652 13.42 11.53 -14.49
C ARG A 652 13.78 10.07 -14.64
N LEU A 653 14.11 9.40 -13.54
CA LEU A 653 14.54 8.01 -13.54
C LEU A 653 13.44 7.05 -13.07
N ALA A 654 13.29 5.93 -13.79
CA ALA A 654 12.55 4.76 -13.33
C ALA A 654 13.54 3.62 -13.03
N ILE A 655 13.44 3.00 -11.85
CA ILE A 655 14.28 1.87 -11.40
C ILE A 655 13.46 0.59 -11.45
N SER A 656 13.55 -0.21 -12.52
CA SER A 656 12.79 -1.47 -12.63
C SER A 656 13.28 -2.54 -11.64
N LEU A 657 12.41 -3.01 -10.74
CA LEU A 657 12.62 -4.18 -9.89
C LEU A 657 11.63 -5.28 -10.29
N THR A 658 12.01 -6.20 -11.16
CA THR A 658 11.27 -7.46 -11.35
C THR A 658 12.21 -8.66 -11.22
N PRO A 659 11.82 -9.73 -10.50
CA PRO A 659 12.69 -10.85 -10.20
C PRO A 659 12.67 -11.90 -11.32
N TYR A 660 13.84 -12.42 -11.68
CA TYR A 660 13.95 -13.74 -12.28
C TYR A 660 14.07 -14.78 -11.16
N GLY A 661 13.00 -15.57 -10.95
CA GLY A 661 13.08 -16.88 -10.28
C GLY A 661 12.52 -16.97 -8.86
N GLN A 662 12.17 -18.20 -8.47
CA GLN A 662 11.68 -18.56 -7.13
C GLN A 662 12.74 -18.27 -6.06
N ASN A 663 12.62 -17.11 -5.41
CA ASN A 663 13.34 -16.59 -4.24
C ASN A 663 14.82 -17.01 -4.07
N PRO A 664 15.77 -16.10 -4.34
CA PRO A 664 16.05 -15.04 -3.37
C PRO A 664 16.17 -13.66 -4.03
N TRP A 665 15.47 -12.68 -3.46
CA TRP A 665 15.65 -11.28 -3.82
C TRP A 665 17.10 -10.86 -3.54
N ARG A 666 17.91 -10.70 -4.60
CA ARG A 666 19.17 -9.95 -4.54
C ARG A 666 18.79 -8.48 -4.65
N GLY A 667 19.27 -7.65 -3.73
CA GLY A 667 18.86 -6.26 -3.56
C GLY A 667 18.94 -5.39 -4.84
N PRO A 668 18.53 -4.11 -4.75
CA PRO A 668 18.74 -3.18 -5.86
C PRO A 668 20.22 -3.19 -6.24
N THR A 669 20.51 -3.39 -7.53
CA THR A 669 21.85 -3.10 -8.02
C THR A 669 21.99 -1.58 -8.04
N PRO A 670 23.00 -0.99 -7.37
CA PRO A 670 23.23 0.44 -7.43
C PRO A 670 23.46 0.84 -8.89
N VAL A 671 22.51 1.55 -9.49
CA VAL A 671 22.76 2.23 -10.76
C VAL A 671 23.35 3.58 -10.40
N HIS A 672 24.69 3.65 -10.36
CA HIS A 672 25.41 4.92 -10.29
C HIS A 672 25.09 5.73 -11.56
N TYR A 673 24.38 6.86 -11.41
CA TYR A 673 24.26 7.81 -12.50
C TYR A 673 25.48 8.73 -12.55
N ALA A 674 26.18 8.71 -13.69
CA ALA A 674 27.00 9.82 -14.13
C ALA A 674 26.07 10.94 -14.63
N GLN A 675 26.20 12.13 -14.05
CA GLN A 675 25.51 13.33 -14.55
C GLN A 675 26.15 13.86 -15.84
N PRO A 676 25.35 14.37 -16.79
CA PRO A 676 25.82 15.28 -17.82
C PRO A 676 25.82 16.72 -17.29
N LEU A 677 26.86 17.13 -16.57
CA LEU A 677 27.12 18.53 -16.18
C LEU A 677 27.69 19.37 -17.34
N ALA A 678 27.19 19.18 -18.56
CA ALA A 678 27.60 19.97 -19.72
C ALA A 678 27.37 21.50 -19.57
N PRO A 679 26.35 22.00 -18.81
CA PRO A 679 26.15 23.45 -18.72
C PRO A 679 27.10 24.21 -17.78
N TYR A 680 27.85 23.54 -16.89
CA TYR A 680 28.63 24.23 -15.83
C TYR A 680 30.16 24.15 -15.98
N LEU A 681 30.68 23.57 -17.06
CA LEU A 681 32.13 23.40 -17.27
C LEU A 681 32.83 24.53 -18.03
N VAL A 682 32.16 25.66 -18.27
CA VAL A 682 32.83 26.82 -18.87
C VAL A 682 33.46 27.69 -17.77
N GLY A 683 34.70 27.36 -17.37
CA GLY A 683 35.61 28.29 -16.68
C GLY A 683 36.08 27.92 -15.26
N ALA A 684 35.67 26.79 -14.66
CA ALA A 684 36.08 26.38 -13.31
C ALA A 684 37.02 25.15 -13.33
N MET A 685 38.34 25.39 -13.26
CA MET A 685 39.36 24.34 -13.33
C MET A 685 39.35 23.39 -12.12
N ASP A 686 38.99 23.87 -10.95
CA ASP A 686 39.07 23.12 -9.68
C ASP A 686 38.07 21.95 -9.63
N LEU A 687 36.88 22.14 -10.23
CA LEU A 687 35.83 21.13 -10.34
C LEU A 687 36.12 20.09 -11.44
N SER A 688 36.94 20.46 -12.43
CA SER A 688 37.41 19.51 -13.46
C SER A 688 38.38 18.49 -12.86
N GLN A 689 39.15 18.91 -11.85
CA GLN A 689 40.06 18.04 -11.11
C GLN A 689 39.29 17.09 -10.17
N THR A 690 38.23 17.57 -9.51
CA THR A 690 37.30 16.72 -8.75
C THR A 690 36.59 15.69 -9.62
N TYR A 691 36.19 16.05 -10.85
CA TYR A 691 35.59 15.12 -11.81
C TYR A 691 36.56 14.01 -12.25
N LEU A 692 37.83 14.34 -12.47
CA LEU A 692 38.88 13.37 -12.83
C LEU A 692 39.27 12.46 -11.65
N GLU A 693 39.28 12.99 -10.43
CA GLU A 693 39.49 12.21 -9.20
C GLU A 693 38.34 11.24 -8.95
N LEU A 694 37.08 11.67 -9.16
CA LEU A 694 35.90 10.82 -9.02
C LEU A 694 35.83 9.69 -10.06
N HIS A 695 36.30 9.93 -11.28
CA HIS A 695 36.42 8.89 -12.32
C HIS A 695 37.55 7.90 -12.05
N ARG A 696 38.64 8.33 -11.41
CA ARG A 696 39.73 7.44 -10.98
C ARG A 696 39.24 6.53 -9.85
N ASP A 697 38.53 7.09 -8.87
CA ASP A 697 38.03 6.35 -7.70
C ASP A 697 36.84 5.42 -8.06
N ALA A 698 36.15 5.65 -9.19
CA ALA A 698 35.12 4.76 -9.72
C ALA A 698 35.66 3.60 -10.60
N GLN A 699 36.97 3.59 -10.88
CA GLN A 699 37.65 2.51 -11.63
C GLN A 699 38.42 1.54 -10.73
N GLU A 700 38.57 1.85 -9.44
CA GLU A 700 38.99 0.93 -8.37
C GLU A 700 37.76 0.29 -7.72
#